data_AF-A0A525CH33-F1
#
_entry.id   AF-A0A525CH33-F1
#
_cell.length_a   1.000
_cell.length_b   1.000
_cell.length_c   1.000
_cell.angle_alpha   90.00
_cell.angle_beta   90.00
_cell.angle_gamma   90.00
#
_symmetry.space_group_name_H-M   'P 1'
#
loop_
_entity.id
_entity.type
_entity.pdbx_description
1 polymer ?
#
loop_
_entity_poly.entity_id
_entity_poly.type
_entity_poly.pdbx_seq_one_letter_code
_entity_poly.pdbx_strand_id
1 'polypeptide(L)'
;MIKAMVAAPLLIAASQSFALYCGSDKNTNHVAAGRAQLQYNILVYSNGSNEYLGTSSDTVLLQETSQGYFQKASTCPEGGEEQPTTGTVVHENLGNVAARNAENTLKKVAEFSGKNYHVAVAGSDLVEDIGGDQQADRLLLPRTVYVDIPENAVIEAAFVNYYGSAYLTDEYNADDDTDDTISGSDLGIDTESDIANNEITIALDGASLGPLTPSSAAVGPKSQSIPAWWKMFAAYGTLEDSKVTMWNNRLDLTSQFQGLTGNIPVKVEKLQRADFTGASKSAKENGYDPAGRNDNGVYANDCLANASFSVTVVYYLPQGEDKTISIYDGIAWGWNNDFATDGIKAHKTIPYKAVTDIQILHDAIDASGDTKLYLAALDGDEYGHSGVPQCGSTQYPHDTGKDYTWVKNGTGAVKYYENIYEGVHAPDVGTSFPGYNEVKTVANGINFNIVQIDIENDVDNAVNTLIHVEGDNPVSTQVDQEAMLISFAILEAKTMEQSVEPPPPTNTAPEVTMNGAAEINLEFGATFTDPGATATDAEDGALTPAVNCNVSTSTAGTYTCTYTATDSGGLSDTKTRTVIVKEEVITPTNTAPEVTLNGAASVTLEFGTAWTDPGASATDAEDGTITPVADCPVNTQQAGTYTCTYTATDSGALS
;
A
#
# COMPACT_ATOMS: atom_id res chain seq x y z
N MET A 1 36.52 -40.93 -0.81
CA MET A 1 37.93 -40.48 -0.94
C MET A 1 37.88 -39.01 -1.33
N ILE A 2 38.09 -38.00 -0.45
CA ILE A 2 39.38 -37.52 0.12
C ILE A 2 40.42 -37.41 -1.02
N LYS A 3 40.96 -36.27 -1.48
CA LYS A 3 41.57 -35.03 -0.91
C LYS A 3 41.94 -34.15 -2.14
N ALA A 4 42.34 -32.87 -2.16
CA ALA A 4 42.28 -31.66 -1.33
C ALA A 4 43.09 -30.56 -2.08
N MET A 5 42.72 -29.28 -1.88
CA MET A 5 43.53 -28.02 -1.86
C MET A 5 44.40 -27.67 -3.09
N VAL A 6 44.43 -26.40 -3.58
CA VAL A 6 44.98 -25.18 -2.94
C VAL A 6 44.27 -23.88 -3.42
N ALA A 7 44.43 -22.83 -2.61
CA ALA A 7 43.72 -21.56 -2.44
C ALA A 7 43.96 -20.40 -3.46
N ALA A 8 43.18 -19.33 -3.23
CA ALA A 8 42.84 -18.12 -4.00
C ALA A 8 43.92 -17.02 -4.16
N PRO A 9 43.56 -15.86 -4.77
CA PRO A 9 43.14 -14.72 -3.92
C PRO A 9 41.93 -13.88 -4.43
N LEU A 10 41.13 -13.44 -3.45
CA LEU A 10 40.49 -12.12 -3.22
C LEU A 10 40.20 -11.14 -4.38
N LEU A 11 38.97 -10.64 -4.44
CA LEU A 11 38.70 -9.19 -4.32
C LEU A 11 37.40 -8.97 -3.53
N ILE A 12 37.59 -8.46 -2.31
CA ILE A 12 36.57 -7.86 -1.45
C ILE A 12 36.52 -6.37 -1.82
N ALA A 13 35.34 -5.80 -1.99
CA ALA A 13 35.13 -4.37 -1.76
C ALA A 13 34.11 -4.26 -0.62
N ALA A 14 34.64 -3.93 0.55
CA ALA A 14 33.89 -3.58 1.73
C ALA A 14 33.43 -2.12 1.63
N SER A 15 32.28 -1.82 2.21
CA SER A 15 32.16 -0.69 3.12
C SER A 15 31.30 -1.13 4.30
N GLN A 16 31.90 -1.92 5.20
CA GLN A 16 31.41 -1.98 6.56
C GLN A 16 31.72 -0.63 7.22
N SER A 17 30.67 -0.04 7.79
CA SER A 17 30.64 0.71 9.04
C SER A 17 31.97 0.81 9.80
N PHE A 18 32.37 2.02 10.16
CA PHE A 18 33.19 2.25 11.36
C PHE A 18 32.76 3.55 12.04
N ALA A 19 32.15 3.43 13.22
CA ALA A 19 32.46 4.38 14.28
C ALA A 19 33.81 3.91 14.87
N LEU A 20 34.87 4.69 14.67
CA LEU A 20 36.17 4.40 15.27
C LEU A 20 36.15 4.94 16.71
N TYR A 21 36.05 4.07 17.72
CA TYR A 21 36.13 4.55 19.10
C TYR A 21 37.54 5.01 19.45
N CYS A 22 37.68 6.21 20.01
CA CYS A 22 38.88 6.61 20.74
C CYS A 22 38.47 7.43 21.97
N GLY A 23 38.72 6.93 23.17
CA GLY A 23 38.24 7.57 24.39
C GLY A 23 38.94 7.09 25.64
N SER A 24 39.05 8.01 26.62
CA SER A 24 39.73 7.79 27.90
C SER A 24 38.68 7.51 28.96
N ASP A 25 38.69 6.32 29.54
CA ASP A 25 37.68 5.93 30.52
C ASP A 25 38.28 5.00 31.58
N LYS A 26 37.55 4.79 32.69
CA LYS A 26 37.91 3.78 33.67
C LYS A 26 37.83 2.39 33.04
N ASN A 27 38.76 1.52 33.42
CA ASN A 27 38.80 0.15 32.94
C ASN A 27 37.50 -0.62 33.21
N THR A 28 36.75 -0.32 34.28
CA THR A 28 35.38 -0.86 34.49
C THR A 28 34.42 -0.54 33.36
N ASN A 29 34.46 0.69 32.83
CA ASN A 29 33.55 1.16 31.80
C ASN A 29 33.96 0.62 30.43
N HIS A 30 35.27 0.48 30.19
CA HIS A 30 35.77 -0.26 29.03
C HIS A 30 35.32 -1.72 29.03
N VAL A 31 35.29 -2.38 30.19
CA VAL A 31 34.76 -3.74 30.31
C VAL A 31 33.25 -3.79 30.06
N ALA A 32 32.49 -2.88 30.68
CA ALA A 32 31.04 -2.81 30.51
C ALA A 32 30.62 -2.58 29.04
N ALA A 33 31.40 -1.79 28.30
CA ALA A 33 31.16 -1.50 26.90
C ALA A 33 31.81 -2.50 25.91
N GLY A 34 32.32 -3.64 26.40
CA GLY A 34 32.92 -4.67 25.56
C GLY A 34 34.25 -4.29 24.90
N ARG A 35 34.89 -3.19 25.33
CA ARG A 35 36.19 -2.71 24.83
C ARG A 35 37.38 -3.38 25.52
N ALA A 36 37.14 -3.93 26.72
CA ALA A 36 38.12 -4.67 27.52
C ALA A 36 37.45 -5.86 28.22
N GLN A 37 38.26 -6.72 28.83
CA GLN A 37 37.82 -7.87 29.61
C GLN A 37 38.53 -7.90 30.96
N LEU A 38 37.77 -8.28 31.98
CA LEU A 38 38.28 -8.50 33.33
C LEU A 38 38.81 -9.93 33.44
N GLN A 39 40.03 -10.06 33.94
CA GLN A 39 40.68 -11.32 34.20
C GLN A 39 41.11 -11.40 35.67
N TYR A 40 40.91 -12.57 36.29
CA TYR A 40 41.26 -12.84 37.69
C TYR A 40 40.66 -11.83 38.69
N ASN A 41 39.47 -11.30 38.39
CA ASN A 41 38.69 -10.35 39.18
C ASN A 41 39.33 -8.99 39.49
N ILE A 42 40.55 -8.70 39.05
CA ILE A 42 41.20 -7.40 39.30
C ILE A 42 41.95 -6.82 38.10
N LEU A 43 42.40 -7.64 37.14
CA LEU A 43 43.26 -7.23 36.03
C LEU A 43 42.41 -7.00 34.79
N VAL A 44 42.59 -5.89 34.09
CA VAL A 44 41.83 -5.59 32.88
C VAL A 44 42.74 -5.61 31.66
N TYR A 45 42.28 -6.28 30.60
CA TYR A 45 42.97 -6.39 29.33
C TYR A 45 42.06 -5.91 28.20
N SER A 46 42.58 -5.20 27.21
CA SER A 46 41.79 -4.78 26.04
C SER A 46 41.28 -5.98 25.23
N ASN A 47 40.08 -5.86 24.66
CA ASN A 47 39.55 -6.87 23.76
C ASN A 47 40.21 -6.74 22.38
N GLY A 48 40.56 -7.88 21.78
CA GLY A 48 41.30 -7.95 20.53
C GLY A 48 42.81 -7.92 20.71
N SER A 49 43.39 -6.85 21.29
CA SER A 49 44.86 -6.75 21.43
C SER A 49 45.42 -7.43 22.69
N ASN A 50 44.59 -7.69 23.71
CA ASN A 50 44.99 -8.27 25.00
C ASN A 50 46.12 -7.49 25.71
N GLU A 51 46.16 -6.17 25.53
CA GLU A 51 47.10 -5.31 26.25
C GLU A 51 46.64 -5.13 27.69
N TYR A 52 47.60 -5.20 28.63
CA TYR A 52 47.29 -4.98 30.04
C TYR A 52 47.00 -3.50 30.30
N LEU A 53 45.78 -3.22 30.77
CA LEU A 53 45.29 -1.86 30.99
C LEU A 53 45.45 -1.42 32.45
N GLY A 54 45.79 -2.32 33.35
CA GLY A 54 45.87 -2.05 34.79
C GLY A 54 44.76 -2.73 35.57
N THR A 55 44.44 -2.16 36.73
CA THR A 55 43.33 -2.55 37.58
C THR A 55 42.01 -1.96 37.07
N SER A 56 40.88 -2.47 37.57
CA SER A 56 39.55 -1.97 37.20
C SER A 56 39.34 -0.47 37.49
N SER A 57 40.04 0.08 38.48
CA SER A 57 39.98 1.50 38.85
C SER A 57 40.85 2.44 38.00
N ASP A 58 41.81 1.90 37.23
CA ASP A 58 42.70 2.72 36.41
C ASP A 58 41.95 3.29 35.20
N THR A 59 42.33 4.51 34.79
CA THR A 59 41.81 5.18 33.60
C THR A 59 42.80 5.00 32.45
N VAL A 60 42.32 4.55 31.29
CA VAL A 60 43.15 4.29 30.11
C VAL A 60 42.47 4.84 28.86
N LEU A 61 43.26 5.42 27.96
CA LEU A 61 42.80 5.75 26.62
C LEU A 61 42.86 4.50 25.73
N LEU A 62 41.71 4.04 25.23
CA LEU A 62 41.62 2.96 24.25
C LEU A 62 41.19 3.50 22.89
N GLN A 63 41.82 2.98 21.85
CA GLN A 63 41.45 3.20 20.47
C GLN A 63 41.03 1.87 19.84
N GLU A 64 39.89 1.85 19.16
CA GLU A 64 39.49 0.79 18.26
C GLU A 64 40.23 0.96 16.94
N THR A 65 41.11 0.02 16.59
CA THR A 65 41.88 0.09 15.34
C THR A 65 41.24 -0.72 14.21
N SER A 66 40.32 -1.62 14.56
CA SER A 66 39.38 -2.32 13.69
C SER A 66 38.24 -2.88 14.54
N GLN A 67 37.14 -3.34 13.93
CA GLN A 67 35.90 -3.69 14.64
C GLN A 67 36.18 -4.73 15.74
N GLY A 68 35.89 -4.37 17.00
CA GLY A 68 36.11 -5.22 18.17
C GLY A 68 37.59 -5.36 18.59
N TYR A 69 38.51 -4.59 18.00
CA TYR A 69 39.95 -4.65 18.26
C TYR A 69 40.46 -3.35 18.87
N PHE A 70 40.69 -3.36 20.19
CA PHE A 70 41.04 -2.17 20.98
C PHE A 70 42.48 -2.22 21.45
N GLN A 71 43.20 -1.09 21.39
CA GLN A 71 44.58 -0.94 21.84
C GLN A 71 44.73 0.30 22.72
N LYS A 72 45.71 0.28 23.63
CA LYS A 72 46.05 1.42 24.47
C LYS A 72 46.70 2.50 23.60
N ALA A 73 46.16 3.70 23.67
CA ALA A 73 46.68 4.87 22.98
C ALA A 73 47.21 5.90 23.98
N SER A 74 48.08 6.79 23.53
CA SER A 74 48.52 7.97 24.31
C SER A 74 47.74 9.24 23.95
N THR A 75 47.18 9.29 22.74
CA THR A 75 46.41 10.42 22.18
C THR A 75 45.48 9.89 21.10
N CYS A 76 44.32 10.52 20.90
CA CYS A 76 43.43 10.20 19.78
C CYS A 76 43.92 10.83 18.45
N PRO A 77 43.70 10.18 17.30
CA PRO A 77 43.94 10.80 16.00
C PRO A 77 43.01 12.01 15.78
N GLU A 78 43.48 13.05 15.06
CA GLU A 78 42.64 14.20 14.70
C GLU A 78 41.40 13.74 13.91
N GLY A 79 40.21 14.06 14.44
CA GLY A 79 38.91 13.64 13.90
C GLY A 79 38.15 12.59 14.73
N GLY A 80 38.76 12.04 15.79
CA GLY A 80 38.03 11.33 16.85
C GLY A 80 37.73 12.29 18.00
N GLU A 81 36.48 12.74 18.13
CA GLU A 81 36.08 13.56 19.29
C GLU A 81 36.19 12.75 20.58
N GLU A 82 36.85 13.34 21.57
CA GLU A 82 36.84 12.86 22.95
C GLU A 82 35.41 13.00 23.48
N GLN A 83 34.64 11.90 23.44
CA GLN A 83 33.27 11.90 23.95
C GLN A 83 33.29 12.29 25.44
N PRO A 84 32.52 13.32 25.85
CA PRO A 84 32.64 13.90 27.16
C PRO A 84 32.30 12.90 28.26
N THR A 85 33.21 12.79 29.23
CA THR A 85 32.98 12.09 30.49
C THR A 85 32.22 13.01 31.44
N THR A 86 30.89 12.89 31.48
CA THR A 86 29.99 12.97 32.66
C THR A 86 28.58 13.31 32.20
N GLY A 87 27.65 12.41 32.47
CA GLY A 87 26.25 12.49 32.04
C GLY A 87 25.87 11.21 31.33
N THR A 88 25.64 10.15 32.10
CA THR A 88 25.27 8.83 31.59
C THR A 88 23.90 8.90 30.92
N VAL A 89 23.82 9.19 29.62
CA VAL A 89 22.73 8.68 28.80
C VAL A 89 23.08 7.23 28.52
N VAL A 90 22.44 6.32 29.25
CA VAL A 90 22.49 4.89 28.94
C VAL A 90 21.77 4.75 27.60
N HIS A 91 22.50 4.77 26.49
CA HIS A 91 21.98 4.22 25.24
C HIS A 91 21.90 2.70 25.45
N GLU A 92 20.77 2.23 25.99
CA GLU A 92 20.47 0.81 25.97
C GLU A 92 20.50 0.34 24.52
N ASN A 93 20.99 -0.89 24.35
CA ASN A 93 21.19 -1.55 23.07
C ASN A 93 19.92 -1.43 22.20
N LEU A 94 19.94 -0.53 21.22
CA LEU A 94 18.79 -0.09 20.39
C LEU A 94 18.07 -1.23 19.65
N GLY A 95 18.71 -2.40 19.53
CA GLY A 95 18.07 -3.60 18.97
C GLY A 95 17.11 -4.35 19.92
N ASN A 96 17.07 -4.00 21.21
CA ASN A 96 16.29 -4.74 22.22
C ASN A 96 15.13 -3.93 22.84
N VAL A 97 14.91 -2.67 22.46
CA VAL A 97 13.87 -1.80 23.06
C VAL A 97 12.56 -1.84 22.26
N ALA A 98 12.63 -1.78 20.92
CA ALA A 98 11.47 -2.00 20.04
C ALA A 98 10.83 -3.40 20.21
N ALA A 99 11.57 -4.38 20.72
CA ALA A 99 11.06 -5.71 21.04
C ALA A 99 10.28 -5.77 22.38
N ARG A 100 10.35 -4.74 23.22
CA ARG A 100 9.69 -4.72 24.54
C ARG A 100 8.24 -4.21 24.49
N ASN A 101 7.90 -3.32 23.54
CA ASN A 101 6.58 -2.67 23.46
C ASN A 101 5.94 -2.78 22.06
N ALA A 102 5.89 -3.98 21.46
CA ALA A 102 5.26 -4.21 20.15
C ALA A 102 3.77 -3.78 20.10
N GLU A 103 3.14 -3.55 21.24
CA GLU A 103 1.76 -3.09 21.35
C GLU A 103 1.60 -1.57 21.11
N ASN A 104 2.69 -0.79 21.18
CA ASN A 104 2.67 0.67 21.01
C ASN A 104 2.77 1.08 19.53
N THR A 105 1.74 0.69 18.77
CA THR A 105 1.67 0.87 17.32
C THR A 105 0.44 1.72 16.97
N LEU A 106 0.62 2.78 16.18
CA LEU A 106 -0.51 3.49 15.59
C LEU A 106 -1.07 2.68 14.41
N LYS A 107 -2.39 2.52 14.35
CA LYS A 107 -3.04 1.63 13.39
C LYS A 107 -3.46 2.39 12.15
N LYS A 108 -3.11 1.86 10.96
CA LYS A 108 -3.58 2.40 9.67
C LYS A 108 -5.11 2.36 9.61
N VAL A 109 -5.73 3.53 9.45
CA VAL A 109 -7.19 3.69 9.36
C VAL A 109 -7.64 4.05 7.95
N ALA A 110 -6.82 4.76 7.18
CA ALA A 110 -7.09 5.09 5.79
C ALA A 110 -5.80 5.19 4.98
N GLU A 111 -5.90 4.98 3.67
CA GLU A 111 -4.79 5.10 2.73
C GLU A 111 -5.32 5.55 1.37
N PHE A 112 -4.61 6.49 0.74
CA PHE A 112 -4.95 7.09 -0.54
C PHE A 112 -3.70 7.12 -1.40
N SER A 113 -3.73 6.53 -2.60
CA SER A 113 -2.57 6.39 -3.48
C SER A 113 -2.95 6.54 -4.96
N GLY A 114 -1.96 6.81 -5.81
CA GLY A 114 -2.10 6.88 -7.27
C GLY A 114 -2.73 8.18 -7.80
N LYS A 115 -2.68 9.26 -7.01
CA LYS A 115 -2.97 10.64 -7.46
C LYS A 115 -2.02 11.61 -6.76
N ASN A 116 -1.95 12.85 -7.22
CA ASN A 116 -1.27 13.94 -6.51
C ASN A 116 -2.06 14.39 -5.27
N TYR A 117 -2.06 13.52 -4.25
CA TYR A 117 -2.70 13.76 -2.97
C TYR A 117 -1.90 14.74 -2.11
N HIS A 118 -2.64 15.49 -1.30
CA HIS A 118 -2.13 16.41 -0.28
C HIS A 118 -3.02 16.27 0.94
N VAL A 119 -2.52 16.75 2.07
CA VAL A 119 -3.28 16.83 3.31
C VAL A 119 -3.28 18.27 3.81
N ALA A 120 -4.46 18.77 4.17
CA ALA A 120 -4.61 19.97 4.97
C ALA A 120 -5.02 19.54 6.38
N VAL A 121 -4.29 20.04 7.38
CA VAL A 121 -4.54 19.72 8.79
C VAL A 121 -4.59 21.02 9.58
N ALA A 122 -5.56 21.11 10.48
CA ALA A 122 -5.63 22.15 11.49
C ALA A 122 -6.13 21.56 12.80
N GLY A 123 -5.88 22.23 13.92
CA GLY A 123 -6.36 21.78 15.22
C GLY A 123 -6.21 22.86 16.26
N SER A 124 -6.79 22.61 17.44
CA SER A 124 -6.68 23.48 18.60
C SER A 124 -7.02 22.68 19.84
N ASP A 125 -6.49 23.13 20.97
CA ASP A 125 -7.06 22.81 22.26
C ASP A 125 -8.52 23.32 22.35
N LEU A 126 -9.31 22.60 23.13
CA LEU A 126 -10.67 23.02 23.51
C LEU A 126 -10.70 23.60 24.92
N VAL A 127 -9.56 23.70 25.58
CA VAL A 127 -9.41 24.23 26.93
C VAL A 127 -8.78 25.63 26.89
N GLU A 128 -8.91 26.38 27.98
CA GLU A 128 -8.31 27.69 28.20
C GLU A 128 -7.76 27.78 29.63
N ASP A 129 -6.63 28.48 29.74
CA ASP A 129 -6.05 28.98 30.98
C ASP A 129 -6.69 30.33 31.35
N ILE A 130 -7.41 30.34 32.47
CA ILE A 130 -8.08 31.55 32.99
C ILE A 130 -7.22 32.19 34.10
N GLY A 131 -6.29 31.43 34.69
CA GLY A 131 -5.37 31.86 35.75
C GLY A 131 -4.12 32.59 35.26
N GLY A 132 -3.80 32.53 33.97
CA GLY A 132 -2.48 32.87 33.45
C GLY A 132 -1.40 31.91 33.97
N ASP A 133 -1.84 30.76 34.42
CA ASP A 133 -1.08 29.77 35.15
C ASP A 133 -0.84 28.51 34.29
N GLN A 134 -1.06 28.68 32.98
CA GLN A 134 -0.92 27.72 31.91
C GLN A 134 -1.80 26.47 32.07
N GLN A 135 -2.72 26.39 33.05
CA GLN A 135 -3.60 25.22 33.24
C GLN A 135 -4.68 25.10 32.16
N ALA A 136 -5.14 23.87 31.94
CA ALA A 136 -6.46 23.64 31.36
C ALA A 136 -7.58 23.86 32.39
N ASP A 137 -8.01 25.12 32.61
CA ASP A 137 -9.01 25.45 33.64
C ASP A 137 -10.47 25.24 33.20
N ARG A 138 -10.73 25.43 31.90
CA ARG A 138 -12.11 25.48 31.38
C ARG A 138 -12.17 25.07 29.93
N LEU A 139 -13.27 24.40 29.56
CA LEU A 139 -13.65 24.22 28.18
C LEU A 139 -13.94 25.58 27.51
N LEU A 140 -13.07 26.02 26.61
CA LEU A 140 -13.28 27.18 25.78
C LEU A 140 -14.05 26.75 24.54
N LEU A 141 -15.37 26.93 24.55
CA LEU A 141 -16.23 26.75 23.39
C LEU A 141 -17.13 27.98 23.18
N PRO A 142 -17.46 28.31 21.92
CA PRO A 142 -17.03 27.59 20.73
C PRO A 142 -15.58 27.90 20.31
N ARG A 143 -14.92 26.94 19.68
CA ARG A 143 -13.58 27.09 19.09
C ARG A 143 -13.63 26.86 17.60
N THR A 144 -12.95 27.71 16.85
CA THR A 144 -12.89 27.64 15.39
C THR A 144 -11.45 27.48 14.95
N VAL A 145 -11.21 26.50 14.09
CA VAL A 145 -9.99 26.37 13.31
C VAL A 145 -10.31 26.59 11.84
N TYR A 146 -9.28 26.91 11.07
CA TYR A 146 -9.42 27.16 9.64
C TYR A 146 -8.57 26.15 8.88
N VAL A 147 -9.19 25.46 7.93
CA VAL A 147 -8.50 24.53 7.03
C VAL A 147 -8.43 25.16 5.65
N ASP A 148 -7.21 25.38 5.16
CA ASP A 148 -6.99 25.93 3.82
C ASP A 148 -7.05 24.82 2.77
N ILE A 149 -8.03 24.91 1.88
CA ILE A 149 -8.22 23.98 0.75
C ILE A 149 -7.96 24.75 -0.56
N PRO A 150 -6.96 24.38 -1.39
CA PRO A 150 -6.68 25.08 -2.64
C PRO A 150 -7.85 25.08 -3.63
N GLU A 151 -7.90 26.09 -4.50
CA GLU A 151 -8.81 26.07 -5.66
C GLU A 151 -8.51 24.85 -6.56
N ASN A 152 -9.57 24.22 -7.08
CA ASN A 152 -9.53 22.99 -7.89
C ASN A 152 -9.12 21.71 -7.14
N ALA A 153 -8.97 21.76 -5.81
CA ALA A 153 -8.85 20.55 -5.01
C ALA A 153 -10.11 19.69 -5.13
N VAL A 154 -9.93 18.39 -5.31
CA VAL A 154 -11.00 17.41 -5.20
C VAL A 154 -10.82 16.67 -3.88
N ILE A 155 -11.81 16.79 -3.01
CA ILE A 155 -11.76 16.24 -1.65
C ILE A 155 -12.11 14.76 -1.71
N GLU A 156 -11.17 13.93 -1.27
CA GLU A 156 -11.32 12.48 -1.22
C GLU A 156 -11.80 12.03 0.16
N ALA A 157 -11.32 12.69 1.22
CA ALA A 157 -11.76 12.43 2.59
C ALA A 157 -11.65 13.68 3.47
N ALA A 158 -12.54 13.80 4.45
CA ALA A 158 -12.44 14.81 5.50
C ALA A 158 -12.86 14.22 6.85
N PHE A 159 -11.98 14.36 7.84
CA PHE A 159 -12.16 13.82 9.19
C PHE A 159 -12.07 14.93 10.21
N VAL A 160 -12.90 14.83 11.25
CA VAL A 160 -12.71 15.58 12.50
C VAL A 160 -12.35 14.59 13.59
N ASN A 161 -11.17 14.77 14.17
CA ASN A 161 -10.73 13.99 15.32
C ASN A 161 -10.89 14.83 16.58
N TYR A 162 -11.32 14.21 17.66
CA TYR A 162 -11.33 14.85 18.96
C TYR A 162 -10.95 13.82 20.02
N TYR A 163 -10.11 14.24 20.94
CA TYR A 163 -9.45 13.38 21.90
C TYR A 163 -9.24 14.15 23.20
N GLY A 164 -8.90 13.41 24.24
CA GLY A 164 -8.60 13.96 25.54
C GLY A 164 -8.34 12.87 26.56
N SER A 165 -8.06 13.32 27.77
CA SER A 165 -7.96 12.51 28.97
C SER A 165 -8.88 13.07 30.06
N ALA A 166 -9.35 12.18 30.93
CA ALA A 166 -10.11 12.55 32.12
C ALA A 166 -9.79 11.59 33.27
N TYR A 167 -9.93 12.05 34.50
CA TYR A 167 -9.96 11.18 35.67
C TYR A 167 -11.39 10.65 35.86
N LEU A 168 -11.52 9.35 36.13
CA LEU A 168 -12.75 8.65 36.47
C LEU A 168 -12.77 8.36 37.96
N THR A 169 -13.84 8.75 38.64
CA THR A 169 -14.07 8.42 40.05
C THR A 169 -14.75 7.06 40.21
N ASP A 170 -14.37 6.32 41.23
CA ASP A 170 -15.07 5.13 41.72
C ASP A 170 -16.39 5.54 42.41
N GLU A 171 -17.55 5.14 41.87
CA GLU A 171 -18.86 5.42 42.51
C GLU A 171 -19.11 4.59 43.78
N TYR A 172 -18.33 3.54 44.05
CA TYR A 172 -18.68 2.52 45.04
C TYR A 172 -18.36 2.95 46.49
N ASN A 173 -17.57 4.02 46.65
CA ASN A 173 -17.20 4.58 47.95
C ASN A 173 -17.45 6.10 48.01
N ALA A 174 -18.66 6.55 47.65
CA ALA A 174 -19.08 7.95 47.77
C ALA A 174 -19.05 8.56 49.19
N ASP A 175 -18.70 7.76 50.21
CA ASP A 175 -18.49 8.16 51.62
C ASP A 175 -16.99 8.15 52.02
N ASP A 176 -16.05 7.87 51.11
CA ASP A 176 -14.61 8.04 51.36
C ASP A 176 -14.24 9.52 51.18
N ASP A 177 -13.69 10.13 52.22
CA ASP A 177 -13.72 11.57 52.49
C ASP A 177 -12.73 12.43 51.69
N THR A 178 -12.31 11.97 50.50
CA THR A 178 -11.61 12.85 49.56
C THR A 178 -12.60 13.77 48.85
N ASP A 179 -13.18 14.71 49.60
CA ASP A 179 -13.92 15.92 49.19
C ASP A 179 -13.06 16.90 48.33
N ASP A 180 -11.98 16.44 47.71
CA ASP A 180 -11.08 17.28 46.91
C ASP A 180 -11.13 16.96 45.41
N THR A 181 -11.68 15.82 45.00
CA THR A 181 -12.04 15.58 43.59
C THR A 181 -13.51 15.94 43.40
N ILE A 182 -13.83 16.70 42.34
CA ILE A 182 -15.21 16.95 41.92
C ILE A 182 -15.97 15.62 41.94
N SER A 183 -17.02 15.52 42.77
CA SER A 183 -17.81 14.29 42.85
C SER A 183 -18.25 13.92 41.43
N GLY A 184 -18.05 12.67 41.01
CA GLY A 184 -18.36 12.21 39.64
C GLY A 184 -19.79 12.51 39.17
N SER A 185 -20.70 12.88 40.08
CA SER A 185 -22.05 13.35 39.75
C SER A 185 -22.12 14.74 39.10
N ASP A 186 -21.05 15.54 39.15
CA ASP A 186 -20.98 16.89 38.56
C ASP A 186 -20.15 16.97 37.25
N LEU A 187 -19.39 15.92 36.90
CA LEU A 187 -18.71 15.79 35.61
C LEU A 187 -19.52 14.87 34.68
N GLY A 188 -19.72 15.28 33.43
CA GLY A 188 -20.48 14.48 32.44
C GLY A 188 -19.79 13.21 31.92
N ILE A 189 -18.56 12.91 32.38
CA ILE A 189 -17.76 11.72 32.08
C ILE A 189 -17.39 11.03 33.40
N ASP A 190 -18.25 10.14 33.87
CA ASP A 190 -18.04 9.33 35.08
C ASP A 190 -17.71 7.86 34.76
N THR A 191 -17.99 7.42 33.52
CA THR A 191 -17.90 6.04 33.08
C THR A 191 -17.29 5.92 31.68
N GLU A 192 -16.74 4.75 31.36
CA GLU A 192 -16.25 4.43 30.00
C GLU A 192 -17.36 4.50 28.93
N SER A 193 -18.59 4.18 29.32
CA SER A 193 -19.76 4.27 28.44
C SER A 193 -20.02 5.71 28.00
N ASP A 194 -19.70 6.67 28.87
CA ASP A 194 -19.91 8.08 28.60
C ASP A 194 -18.90 8.63 27.59
N ILE A 195 -17.68 8.12 27.61
CA ILE A 195 -16.64 8.41 26.62
C ILE A 195 -17.01 7.86 25.24
N ALA A 196 -17.45 6.60 25.20
CA ALA A 196 -17.85 5.92 23.95
C ALA A 196 -19.05 6.62 23.27
N ASN A 197 -19.86 7.34 24.05
CA ASN A 197 -21.02 8.08 23.59
C ASN A 197 -20.86 9.60 23.76
N ASN A 198 -19.62 10.11 23.84
CA ASN A 198 -19.39 11.54 23.94
C ASN A 198 -19.88 12.24 22.67
N GLU A 199 -20.80 13.18 22.84
CA GLU A 199 -21.43 13.89 21.73
C GLU A 199 -20.69 15.21 21.47
N ILE A 200 -20.41 15.48 20.21
CA ILE A 200 -19.83 16.73 19.74
C ILE A 200 -20.76 17.41 18.75
N THR A 201 -20.88 18.73 18.82
CA THR A 201 -21.58 19.53 17.81
C THR A 201 -20.55 20.35 17.04
N ILE A 202 -20.59 20.24 15.71
CA ILE A 202 -19.68 20.92 14.79
C ILE A 202 -20.50 21.80 13.86
N ALA A 203 -20.02 23.02 13.60
CA ALA A 203 -20.45 23.82 12.47
C ALA A 203 -19.36 23.86 11.40
N LEU A 204 -19.73 23.51 10.17
CA LEU A 204 -18.88 23.61 8.99
C LEU A 204 -19.39 24.75 8.10
N ASP A 205 -18.52 25.72 7.80
CA ASP A 205 -18.89 26.89 6.99
C ASP A 205 -20.18 27.59 7.47
N GLY A 206 -20.31 27.70 8.80
CA GLY A 206 -21.48 28.31 9.45
C GLY A 206 -22.73 27.41 9.54
N ALA A 207 -22.74 26.24 8.92
CA ALA A 207 -23.83 25.27 9.03
C ALA A 207 -23.56 24.28 10.17
N SER A 208 -24.34 24.38 11.25
CA SER A 208 -24.29 23.41 12.35
C SER A 208 -24.82 22.05 11.89
N LEU A 209 -24.04 21.00 12.14
CA LEU A 209 -24.40 19.61 11.83
C LEU A 209 -25.23 18.96 12.95
N GLY A 210 -25.44 19.69 14.05
CA GLY A 210 -26.12 19.19 15.22
C GLY A 210 -25.28 18.18 16.01
N PRO A 211 -25.92 17.44 16.92
CA PRO A 211 -25.25 16.46 17.76
C PRO A 211 -24.73 15.27 16.96
N LEU A 212 -23.43 14.98 17.08
CA LEU A 212 -22.76 13.84 16.46
C LEU A 212 -22.17 12.95 17.55
N THR A 213 -22.53 11.67 17.54
CA THR A 213 -21.85 10.65 18.34
C THR A 213 -20.97 9.78 17.42
N PRO A 214 -19.87 9.20 17.94
CA PRO A 214 -19.02 8.29 17.16
C PRO A 214 -19.78 7.17 16.44
N SER A 215 -20.88 6.69 17.02
CA SER A 215 -21.71 5.59 16.50
C SER A 215 -22.84 6.04 15.55
N SER A 216 -23.26 7.31 15.60
CA SER A 216 -24.39 7.83 14.80
C SER A 216 -23.98 8.59 13.55
N ALA A 217 -22.73 9.04 13.45
CA ALA A 217 -22.17 9.51 12.18
C ALA A 217 -22.01 8.29 11.24
N ALA A 218 -22.09 8.50 9.92
CA ALA A 218 -21.91 7.44 8.92
C ALA A 218 -20.43 7.00 8.82
N VAL A 219 -19.81 6.71 9.97
CA VAL A 219 -18.40 6.42 10.14
C VAL A 219 -18.16 4.99 9.68
N GLY A 220 -17.14 4.79 8.85
CA GLY A 220 -16.59 3.46 8.61
C GLY A 220 -16.23 2.75 9.95
N PRO A 221 -15.93 1.43 9.91
CA PRO A 221 -15.89 0.54 11.09
C PRO A 221 -14.78 0.79 12.14
N LYS A 222 -14.20 1.99 12.24
CA LYS A 222 -12.98 2.26 13.02
C LYS A 222 -12.97 3.61 13.76
N SER A 223 -14.06 4.02 14.40
CA SER A 223 -13.96 4.93 15.56
C SER A 223 -13.76 4.05 16.79
N GLN A 224 -12.64 4.20 17.49
CA GLN A 224 -12.34 3.41 18.69
C GLN A 224 -11.87 4.36 19.79
N SER A 225 -12.73 4.61 20.78
CA SER A 225 -12.26 5.08 22.07
C SER A 225 -11.45 3.95 22.69
N ILE A 226 -10.17 4.17 22.97
CA ILE A 226 -9.33 3.19 23.66
C ILE A 226 -9.19 3.67 25.10
N PRO A 227 -10.04 3.21 26.04
CA PRO A 227 -9.82 3.51 27.44
C PRO A 227 -8.52 2.80 27.85
N ALA A 228 -7.48 3.58 28.16
CA ALA A 228 -6.29 3.09 28.84
C ALA A 228 -6.54 3.20 30.34
N TRP A 229 -6.39 2.09 31.09
CA TRP A 229 -6.61 2.07 32.53
C TRP A 229 -5.31 2.07 33.29
N TRP A 230 -5.22 2.93 34.29
CA TRP A 230 -4.12 2.94 35.24
C TRP A 230 -4.65 2.96 36.67
N LYS A 231 -4.00 2.17 37.53
CA LYS A 231 -4.18 2.19 38.99
C LYS A 231 -2.92 2.79 39.60
N MET A 232 -3.05 3.93 40.26
CA MET A 232 -1.94 4.57 40.96
C MET A 232 -1.60 3.76 42.23
N PHE A 233 -0.40 3.18 42.31
CA PHE A 233 0.06 2.49 43.51
C PHE A 233 0.72 3.47 44.47
N ALA A 234 -0.07 4.24 45.21
CA ALA A 234 0.45 4.90 46.40
C ALA A 234 0.54 3.89 47.55
N ALA A 235 1.54 4.01 48.41
CA ALA A 235 1.60 3.20 49.62
C ALA A 235 0.72 3.80 50.72
N TYR A 236 -0.47 3.22 50.96
CA TYR A 236 -1.42 3.51 52.04
C TYR A 236 -1.86 4.99 52.16
N GLY A 237 -3.09 5.27 51.70
CA GLY A 237 -3.90 6.41 52.18
C GLY A 237 -3.88 7.70 51.37
N THR A 238 -3.33 7.73 50.15
CA THR A 238 -3.45 8.88 49.24
C THR A 238 -3.56 8.38 47.81
N LEU A 239 -4.72 8.50 47.14
CA LEU A 239 -4.94 8.23 45.71
C LEU A 239 -4.91 6.77 45.22
N GLU A 240 -5.02 5.76 46.10
CA GLU A 240 -4.89 4.32 45.76
C GLU A 240 -5.86 3.78 44.68
N ASP A 241 -6.91 4.52 44.29
CA ASP A 241 -7.93 4.08 43.32
C ASP A 241 -8.23 5.07 42.18
N SER A 242 -7.36 6.05 41.94
CA SER A 242 -7.53 7.00 40.83
C SER A 242 -7.43 6.28 39.47
N LYS A 243 -8.44 6.47 38.60
CA LYS A 243 -8.46 5.93 37.24
C LYS A 243 -8.34 7.09 36.26
N VAL A 244 -7.32 7.09 35.40
CA VAL A 244 -7.30 7.99 34.23
C VAL A 244 -7.85 7.22 33.05
N THR A 245 -8.63 7.89 32.22
CA THR A 245 -9.13 7.38 30.95
C THR A 245 -8.72 8.32 29.82
N MET A 246 -8.48 7.75 28.65
CA MET A 246 -8.18 8.49 27.44
C MET A 246 -9.13 8.11 26.33
N TRP A 247 -9.32 9.01 25.38
CA TRP A 247 -10.09 8.72 24.19
C TRP A 247 -9.55 9.41 22.97
N ASN A 248 -9.76 8.76 21.82
CA ASN A 248 -9.56 9.35 20.51
C ASN A 248 -10.74 8.94 19.62
N ASN A 249 -11.52 9.93 19.20
CA ASN A 249 -12.72 9.73 18.42
C ASN A 249 -12.57 10.41 17.06
N ARG A 250 -13.01 9.73 15.99
CA ARG A 250 -12.94 10.24 14.62
C ARG A 250 -14.34 10.27 13.99
N LEU A 251 -14.69 11.40 13.39
CA LEU A 251 -15.92 11.59 12.62
C LEU A 251 -15.59 11.78 11.14
N ASP A 252 -16.29 11.06 10.27
CA ASP A 252 -16.22 11.23 8.82
C ASP A 252 -17.19 12.32 8.38
N LEU A 253 -16.66 13.43 7.86
CA LEU A 253 -17.41 14.56 7.32
C LEU A 253 -17.14 14.76 5.82
N THR A 254 -16.66 13.74 5.13
CA THR A 254 -16.23 13.81 3.72
C THR A 254 -17.30 14.41 2.82
N SER A 255 -18.57 14.03 3.02
CA SER A 255 -19.68 14.52 2.19
C SER A 255 -19.99 16.01 2.40
N GLN A 256 -19.77 16.53 3.61
CA GLN A 256 -20.03 17.90 3.99
C GLN A 256 -18.93 18.84 3.47
N PHE A 257 -17.73 18.32 3.28
CA PHE A 257 -16.61 19.05 2.69
C PHE A 257 -16.66 19.09 1.16
N GLN A 258 -17.47 18.27 0.49
CA GLN A 258 -17.49 18.20 -0.98
C GLN A 258 -17.76 19.56 -1.63
N GLY A 259 -16.86 19.97 -2.54
CA GLY A 259 -16.96 21.21 -3.29
C GLY A 259 -16.55 22.48 -2.54
N LEU A 260 -16.11 22.38 -1.28
CA LEU A 260 -15.57 23.51 -0.53
C LEU A 260 -14.11 23.80 -0.95
N THR A 261 -13.77 25.08 -1.06
CA THR A 261 -12.41 25.57 -1.37
C THR A 261 -12.17 26.90 -0.68
N GLY A 262 -10.92 27.23 -0.38
CA GLY A 262 -10.51 28.42 0.36
C GLY A 262 -10.24 28.12 1.83
N ASN A 263 -10.31 29.16 2.65
CA ASN A 263 -10.10 29.08 4.09
C ASN A 263 -11.41 28.69 4.77
N ILE A 264 -11.58 27.39 5.07
CA ILE A 264 -12.85 26.82 5.53
C ILE A 264 -12.90 26.85 7.07
N PRO A 265 -13.86 27.57 7.69
CA PRO A 265 -14.01 27.56 9.13
C PRO A 265 -14.70 26.28 9.59
N VAL A 266 -14.05 25.58 10.52
CA VAL A 266 -14.60 24.42 11.23
C VAL A 266 -14.66 24.76 12.70
N LYS A 267 -15.87 24.75 13.25
CA LYS A 267 -16.13 25.24 14.60
C LYS A 267 -16.71 24.12 15.45
N VAL A 268 -16.06 23.81 16.55
CA VAL A 268 -16.67 23.01 17.61
C VAL A 268 -17.57 23.93 18.43
N GLU A 269 -18.86 23.62 18.50
CA GLU A 269 -19.85 24.42 19.20
C GLU A 269 -20.18 23.87 20.58
N LYS A 270 -20.10 22.55 20.74
CA LYS A 270 -20.39 21.85 21.98
C LYS A 270 -19.60 20.55 22.04
N LEU A 271 -19.07 20.24 23.22
CA LEU A 271 -18.56 18.92 23.59
C LEU A 271 -19.30 18.54 24.87
N GLN A 272 -20.23 17.58 24.81
CA GLN A 272 -21.27 17.45 25.83
C GLN A 272 -20.79 17.02 27.20
N ARG A 273 -19.77 16.15 27.24
CA ARG A 273 -19.41 15.48 28.49
C ARG A 273 -18.13 16.03 29.15
N ALA A 274 -17.37 16.85 28.42
CA ALA A 274 -16.16 17.52 28.91
C ALA A 274 -16.46 18.91 29.52
N ASP A 275 -17.54 19.05 30.28
CA ASP A 275 -17.82 20.29 31.01
C ASP A 275 -17.08 20.29 32.35
N PHE A 276 -15.94 20.97 32.38
CA PHE A 276 -15.10 21.10 33.58
C PHE A 276 -15.49 22.29 34.47
N THR A 277 -16.63 22.95 34.18
CA THR A 277 -17.09 24.11 34.96
C THR A 277 -17.50 23.71 36.38
N GLY A 278 -16.52 23.77 37.29
CA GLY A 278 -16.67 23.37 38.69
C GLY A 278 -15.33 23.05 39.35
N ALA A 279 -14.32 22.64 38.55
CA ALA A 279 -12.95 22.38 39.01
C ALA A 279 -12.25 23.60 39.65
N SER A 280 -12.80 24.79 39.45
CA SER A 280 -12.25 26.03 40.01
C SER A 280 -12.63 26.31 41.47
N LYS A 281 -13.40 25.43 42.13
CA LYS A 281 -13.70 25.57 43.57
C LYS A 281 -13.89 24.22 44.26
N SER A 282 -12.91 23.83 45.08
CA SER A 282 -13.22 23.12 46.32
C SER A 282 -14.34 23.89 47.05
N ALA A 283 -15.40 23.19 47.45
CA ALA A 283 -16.59 23.82 47.99
C ALA A 283 -16.25 24.57 49.28
N LYS A 284 -16.27 25.90 49.20
CA LYS A 284 -16.08 26.81 50.32
C LYS A 284 -17.33 26.85 51.21
N GLU A 285 -17.76 25.71 51.74
CA GLU A 285 -18.79 25.68 52.79
C GLU A 285 -18.13 25.52 54.16
N ASN A 286 -18.17 26.60 54.96
CA ASN A 286 -17.85 26.67 56.39
C ASN A 286 -16.49 27.24 56.84
N GLY A 287 -15.97 28.25 56.13
CA GLY A 287 -15.08 29.25 56.78
C GLY A 287 -13.71 28.75 57.26
N TYR A 288 -13.25 27.60 56.77
CA TYR A 288 -11.85 27.20 56.81
C TYR A 288 -11.15 27.63 55.51
N ASP A 289 -9.83 27.82 55.58
CA ASP A 289 -8.94 28.27 54.50
C ASP A 289 -9.20 27.47 53.19
N PRO A 290 -9.03 28.03 51.95
CA PRO A 290 -9.43 27.45 50.66
C PRO A 290 -8.76 26.14 50.22
N ALA A 291 -8.30 25.32 51.15
CA ALA A 291 -7.57 24.12 50.86
C ALA A 291 -7.96 23.01 51.82
N GLY A 292 -8.70 22.05 51.29
CA GLY A 292 -8.74 20.72 51.84
C GLY A 292 -7.31 20.23 52.01
N ARG A 293 -6.96 19.95 53.25
CA ARG A 293 -5.76 19.19 53.56
C ARG A 293 -6.23 17.75 53.68
N ASN A 294 -5.55 16.82 53.03
CA ASN A 294 -5.68 15.41 53.41
C ASN A 294 -5.32 15.23 54.90
N ASP A 295 -5.57 14.05 55.47
CA ASP A 295 -5.25 13.71 56.87
C ASP A 295 -3.80 14.00 57.32
N ASN A 296 -2.90 14.23 56.35
CA ASN A 296 -1.49 14.55 56.55
C ASN A 296 -1.14 16.03 56.38
N GLY A 297 -2.12 16.89 56.13
CA GLY A 297 -1.92 18.33 56.07
C GLY A 297 -1.52 18.88 54.69
N VAL A 298 -1.70 18.13 53.62
CA VAL A 298 -1.25 18.47 52.25
C VAL A 298 -2.44 18.83 51.36
N TYR A 299 -2.29 19.88 50.54
CA TYR A 299 -3.26 20.40 49.60
C TYR A 299 -3.40 19.42 48.42
N ALA A 300 -4.59 18.86 48.18
CA ALA A 300 -4.89 18.12 46.94
C ALA A 300 -5.29 19.13 45.85
N ASN A 301 -4.71 18.99 44.67
CA ASN A 301 -4.83 19.95 43.58
C ASN A 301 -4.91 19.15 42.28
N ASP A 302 -6.03 19.30 41.59
CA ASP A 302 -6.56 18.27 40.72
C ASP A 302 -6.67 18.79 39.28
N CYS A 303 -5.66 18.49 38.45
CA CYS A 303 -5.70 18.69 37.00
C CYS A 303 -6.43 17.48 36.36
N LEU A 304 -7.76 17.56 36.26
CA LEU A 304 -8.61 16.37 36.07
C LEU A 304 -8.93 15.98 34.61
N ALA A 305 -8.65 16.83 33.60
CA ALA A 305 -8.95 16.49 32.21
C ALA A 305 -8.37 17.48 31.18
N ASN A 306 -8.23 17.02 29.93
CA ASN A 306 -7.94 17.85 28.77
C ASN A 306 -8.84 17.45 27.59
N ALA A 307 -8.99 18.34 26.62
CA ALA A 307 -9.72 18.06 25.39
C ALA A 307 -9.17 18.91 24.24
N SER A 308 -9.01 18.29 23.08
CA SER A 308 -8.52 18.92 21.87
C SER A 308 -9.22 18.34 20.65
N PHE A 309 -9.12 19.04 19.53
CA PHE A 309 -9.64 18.56 18.26
C PHE A 309 -8.75 18.93 17.08
N SER A 310 -8.84 18.14 16.03
CA SER A 310 -8.21 18.39 14.75
C SER A 310 -9.17 18.13 13.60
N VAL A 311 -8.87 18.75 12.48
CA VAL A 311 -9.53 18.54 11.19
C VAL A 311 -8.47 18.11 10.20
N THR A 312 -8.72 17.00 9.52
CA THR A 312 -7.85 16.45 8.48
C THR A 312 -8.64 16.36 7.19
N VAL A 313 -8.16 17.04 6.14
CA VAL A 313 -8.75 16.96 4.80
C VAL A 313 -7.72 16.39 3.85
N VAL A 314 -8.05 15.25 3.24
CA VAL A 314 -7.27 14.65 2.16
C VAL A 314 -7.91 15.06 0.84
N TYR A 315 -7.12 15.68 -0.01
CA TYR A 315 -7.55 16.12 -1.33
C TYR A 315 -6.49 15.79 -2.37
N TYR A 316 -6.87 15.74 -3.63
CA TYR A 316 -5.91 15.67 -4.73
C TYR A 316 -6.07 16.84 -5.69
N LEU A 317 -4.96 17.20 -6.32
CA LEU A 317 -4.94 18.18 -7.41
C LEU A 317 -4.82 17.45 -8.76
N PRO A 318 -5.47 17.93 -9.84
CA PRO A 318 -5.43 17.26 -11.15
C PRO A 318 -4.05 17.14 -11.80
N GLN A 319 -3.07 17.93 -11.33
CA GLN A 319 -1.70 17.95 -11.83
C GLN A 319 -0.72 17.84 -10.67
N GLY A 320 0.36 17.10 -10.88
CA GLY A 320 1.48 16.91 -9.96
C GLY A 320 1.88 15.44 -9.87
N GLU A 321 2.81 15.12 -8.98
CA GLU A 321 3.34 13.77 -8.82
C GLU A 321 2.43 12.91 -7.94
N ASP A 322 2.35 11.62 -8.24
CA ASP A 322 1.54 10.69 -7.47
C ASP A 322 2.14 10.44 -6.08
N LYS A 323 1.30 10.59 -5.07
CA LYS A 323 1.66 10.41 -3.66
C LYS A 323 0.76 9.37 -2.99
N THR A 324 1.27 8.81 -1.91
CA THR A 324 0.52 8.04 -0.95
C THR A 324 0.34 8.87 0.32
N ILE A 325 -0.90 9.00 0.78
CA ILE A 325 -1.25 9.53 2.11
C ILE A 325 -1.79 8.37 2.94
N SER A 326 -1.15 8.07 4.06
CA SER A 326 -1.59 7.05 5.01
C SER A 326 -1.91 7.70 6.36
N ILE A 327 -3.10 7.44 6.87
CA ILE A 327 -3.59 8.00 8.15
C ILE A 327 -3.58 6.90 9.20
N TYR A 328 -3.05 7.23 10.37
CA TYR A 328 -2.85 6.34 11.50
C TYR A 328 -3.47 6.90 12.75
N ASP A 329 -4.32 6.10 13.39
CA ASP A 329 -4.93 6.46 14.66
C ASP A 329 -4.57 5.45 15.73
N GLY A 330 -4.46 5.92 16.96
CA GLY A 330 -4.22 5.10 18.13
C GLY A 330 -4.00 5.97 19.36
N ILE A 331 -3.77 5.32 20.49
CA ILE A 331 -3.29 5.98 21.70
C ILE A 331 -1.94 5.34 21.95
N ALA A 332 -0.89 6.11 21.72
CA ALA A 332 0.47 5.70 22.03
C ALA A 332 1.02 6.61 23.13
N TRP A 333 1.40 6.02 24.26
CA TRP A 333 1.73 6.76 25.49
C TRP A 333 3.04 6.25 26.11
N GLY A 334 3.91 7.18 26.51
CA GLY A 334 4.94 6.97 27.53
C GLY A 334 4.60 7.62 28.87
N TRP A 335 4.57 6.84 29.96
CA TRP A 335 4.42 7.37 31.33
C TRP A 335 5.45 6.77 32.29
N ASN A 336 5.94 7.59 33.22
CA ASN A 336 6.75 7.15 34.35
C ASN A 336 6.19 7.76 35.65
N ASN A 337 5.74 6.90 36.58
CA ASN A 337 5.22 7.37 37.86
C ASN A 337 5.93 6.71 39.04
N ASP A 338 6.46 7.57 39.92
CA ASP A 338 6.56 7.31 41.35
C ASP A 338 5.80 8.43 42.08
N PHE A 339 4.49 8.23 42.33
CA PHE A 339 3.69 9.15 43.16
C PHE A 339 4.08 8.96 44.64
N ALA A 340 5.24 9.50 45.01
CA ALA A 340 5.66 9.48 46.39
C ALA A 340 5.28 10.81 47.06
N THR A 341 4.10 10.84 47.66
CA THR A 341 3.57 11.95 48.46
C THR A 341 4.31 12.17 49.79
N ASP A 342 5.33 11.34 50.08
CA ASP A 342 6.13 11.39 51.29
C ASP A 342 7.62 11.31 50.95
N GLY A 343 8.38 12.32 51.38
CA GLY A 343 9.85 12.37 51.22
C GLY A 343 10.61 11.24 51.94
N ILE A 344 9.93 10.43 52.75
CA ILE A 344 10.45 9.21 53.40
C ILE A 344 10.08 7.94 52.61
N LYS A 345 9.11 8.00 51.69
CA LYS A 345 8.71 6.87 50.82
C LYS A 345 9.24 7.00 49.38
N ALA A 346 9.58 8.22 48.94
CA ALA A 346 10.28 8.53 47.67
C ALA A 346 11.76 8.12 47.73
N HIS A 347 12.07 6.82 47.77
CA HIS A 347 13.45 6.37 48.05
C HIS A 347 14.10 5.49 46.98
N LYS A 348 13.60 5.50 45.74
CA LYS A 348 14.37 4.97 44.61
C LYS A 348 14.38 5.93 43.44
N THR A 349 15.54 6.54 43.19
CA THR A 349 15.88 7.10 41.88
C THR A 349 15.56 6.06 40.82
N ILE A 350 14.71 6.41 39.86
CA ILE A 350 14.50 5.61 38.66
C ILE A 350 15.75 5.87 37.80
N PRO A 351 16.63 4.89 37.59
CA PRO A 351 17.94 5.16 36.99
C PRO A 351 17.90 5.27 35.46
N TYR A 352 16.71 5.28 34.85
CA TYR A 352 16.50 5.20 33.41
C TYR A 352 15.53 6.28 32.94
N LYS A 353 15.81 6.91 31.79
CA LYS A 353 14.88 7.83 31.11
C LYS A 353 13.58 7.13 30.76
N ALA A 354 12.47 7.87 30.81
CA ALA A 354 11.20 7.40 30.28
C ALA A 354 11.31 7.42 28.75
N VAL A 355 11.34 6.23 28.15
CA VAL A 355 11.54 6.10 26.70
C VAL A 355 10.38 5.34 26.11
N THR A 356 9.81 5.89 25.04
CA THR A 356 8.70 5.28 24.33
C THR A 356 8.98 5.26 22.82
N ASP A 357 9.02 4.04 22.29
CA ASP A 357 9.05 3.79 20.85
C ASP A 357 7.61 3.60 20.35
N ILE A 358 7.28 4.27 19.24
CA ILE A 358 5.98 4.22 18.57
C ILE A 358 6.21 3.78 17.13
N GLN A 359 5.53 2.72 16.72
CA GLN A 359 5.68 2.16 15.38
C GLN A 359 4.52 2.57 14.47
N ILE A 360 4.87 2.95 13.23
CA ILE A 360 3.93 3.18 12.14
C ILE A 360 4.32 2.23 11.00
N LEU A 361 3.53 1.17 10.85
CA LEU A 361 3.69 0.23 9.75
C LEU A 361 2.99 0.78 8.50
N HIS A 362 3.74 0.95 7.43
CA HIS A 362 3.21 1.46 6.16
C HIS A 362 3.61 0.54 5.00
N ASP A 363 2.91 0.69 3.89
CA ASP A 363 3.29 0.03 2.64
C ASP A 363 4.65 0.60 2.17
N ALA A 364 5.30 -0.09 1.23
CA ALA A 364 6.57 0.35 0.69
C ALA A 364 6.44 1.77 0.09
N ILE A 365 7.33 2.69 0.48
CA ILE A 365 7.39 4.07 -0.02
C ILE A 365 8.76 4.40 -0.63
N ASP A 366 8.75 5.34 -1.59
CA ASP A 366 9.91 5.73 -2.40
C ASP A 366 10.90 6.58 -1.57
N ALA A 367 12.20 6.28 -1.64
CA ALA A 367 13.25 7.03 -0.94
C ALA A 367 13.61 8.34 -1.64
N SER A 368 13.30 8.48 -2.92
CA SER A 368 13.65 9.66 -3.72
C SER A 368 12.71 10.87 -3.52
N GLY A 369 11.64 10.72 -2.74
CA GLY A 369 10.60 11.72 -2.58
C GLY A 369 10.59 12.43 -1.22
N ASP A 370 10.07 13.66 -1.20
CA ASP A 370 9.80 14.41 0.02
C ASP A 370 8.78 13.67 0.89
N THR A 371 9.24 13.07 1.99
CA THR A 371 8.39 12.38 2.96
C THR A 371 8.08 13.32 4.12
N LYS A 372 6.81 13.43 4.50
CA LYS A 372 6.36 14.25 5.62
C LYS A 372 5.57 13.41 6.60
N LEU A 373 5.79 13.68 7.87
CA LEU A 373 5.02 13.11 8.97
C LEU A 373 4.37 14.22 9.77
N TYR A 374 3.05 14.14 9.92
CA TYR A 374 2.30 15.01 10.81
C TYR A 374 2.01 14.23 12.08
N LEU A 375 2.37 14.79 13.23
CA LEU A 375 2.16 14.19 14.55
C LEU A 375 1.31 15.11 15.40
N ALA A 376 0.23 14.56 15.94
CA ALA A 376 -0.61 15.23 16.92
C ALA A 376 -0.30 14.66 18.30
N ALA A 377 0.37 15.47 19.10
CA ALA A 377 0.74 15.14 20.47
C ALA A 377 -0.12 15.95 21.44
N LEU A 378 -0.63 15.26 22.47
CA LEU A 378 -1.01 15.90 23.71
C LEU A 378 0.22 15.82 24.61
N ASP A 379 0.71 16.99 24.98
CA ASP A 379 1.75 17.09 25.98
C ASP A 379 1.11 16.98 27.36
N GLY A 380 1.73 16.19 28.22
CA GLY A 380 1.16 15.81 29.49
C GLY A 380 2.12 15.97 30.66
N ASP A 381 3.29 16.56 30.45
CA ASP A 381 4.09 17.21 31.49
C ASP A 381 3.44 18.55 31.93
N GLU A 382 2.72 19.24 31.04
CA GLU A 382 1.90 20.42 31.34
C GLU A 382 0.68 20.07 32.23
N TYR A 383 0.46 18.80 32.58
CA TYR A 383 -0.36 18.44 33.75
C TYR A 383 0.26 18.93 35.08
N GLY A 384 1.46 19.52 35.06
CA GLY A 384 2.14 20.10 36.22
C GLY A 384 3.13 21.20 35.84
N HIS A 385 2.62 22.36 35.47
CA HIS A 385 3.32 23.63 35.22
C HIS A 385 4.74 23.87 35.77
N SER A 386 5.60 24.35 34.87
CA SER A 386 6.72 25.21 35.22
C SER A 386 6.24 26.66 35.49
N GLY A 387 6.64 27.23 36.62
CA GLY A 387 6.38 28.62 36.98
C GLY A 387 5.06 28.89 37.71
N VAL A 388 4.24 27.87 37.91
CA VAL A 388 3.00 27.98 38.68
C VAL A 388 3.03 26.97 39.82
N PRO A 389 2.84 27.42 41.07
CA PRO A 389 2.69 26.52 42.21
C PRO A 389 1.30 25.86 42.15
N GLN A 390 1.11 24.94 41.22
CA GLN A 390 -0.01 24.01 41.29
C GLN A 390 0.26 23.08 42.47
N CYS A 391 -0.68 23.02 43.42
CA CYS A 391 -0.62 22.33 44.73
C CYS A 391 -0.13 23.15 45.93
N GLY A 392 -0.26 24.49 45.93
CA GLY A 392 -0.09 25.32 47.14
C GLY A 392 1.34 25.34 47.72
N SER A 393 2.30 24.85 46.95
CA SER A 393 3.67 24.64 47.38
C SER A 393 4.61 25.60 46.64
N THR A 394 5.00 26.68 47.29
CA THR A 394 5.91 27.70 46.73
C THR A 394 7.38 27.25 46.68
N GLN A 395 7.68 25.95 46.84
CA GLN A 395 9.05 25.47 47.09
C GLN A 395 9.61 24.49 46.05
N TYR A 396 8.83 24.07 45.05
CA TYR A 396 9.25 23.01 44.14
C TYR A 396 9.16 23.50 42.69
N PRO A 397 10.30 23.77 42.03
CA PRO A 397 10.31 23.98 40.59
C PRO A 397 10.03 22.64 39.92
N HIS A 398 8.93 22.59 39.18
CA HIS A 398 8.53 21.43 38.41
C HIS A 398 8.83 21.67 36.94
N ASP A 399 9.47 20.66 36.37
CA ASP A 399 10.05 20.53 35.04
C ASP A 399 11.02 21.64 34.57
N THR A 400 12.29 21.26 34.51
CA THR A 400 13.34 22.03 33.81
C THR A 400 14.06 21.17 32.78
N GLY A 401 13.48 20.00 32.51
CA GLY A 401 13.98 19.00 31.60
C GLY A 401 13.74 19.38 30.15
N LYS A 402 14.19 18.49 29.28
CA LYS A 402 14.06 18.62 27.83
C LYS A 402 13.53 17.32 27.29
N ASP A 403 12.41 17.42 26.60
CA ASP A 403 11.84 16.31 25.85
C ASP A 403 12.59 16.13 24.53
N TYR A 404 12.99 14.91 24.25
CA TYR A 404 13.67 14.56 23.03
C TYR A 404 12.83 13.64 22.18
N THR A 405 12.48 14.11 21.00
CA THR A 405 11.83 13.29 19.98
C THR A 405 12.80 13.00 18.86
N TRP A 406 12.86 11.77 18.37
CA TRP A 406 13.44 11.51 17.06
C TRP A 406 12.52 10.67 16.21
N VAL A 407 12.64 10.87 14.91
CA VAL A 407 11.88 10.11 13.93
C VAL A 407 12.84 9.51 12.94
N LYS A 408 12.57 8.26 12.58
CA LYS A 408 13.36 7.52 11.61
C LYS A 408 12.44 6.72 10.71
N ASN A 409 12.65 6.82 9.41
CA ASN A 409 12.10 5.91 8.43
C ASN A 409 13.23 5.01 7.90
N GLY A 410 13.02 3.68 7.85
CA GLY A 410 14.03 2.77 7.30
C GLY A 410 15.38 2.78 8.04
N THR A 411 16.49 3.03 7.32
CA THR A 411 17.84 3.11 7.92
C THR A 411 18.31 4.54 8.21
N GLY A 412 17.43 5.53 8.03
CA GLY A 412 17.71 6.96 8.08
C GLY A 412 18.55 7.44 9.24
N ALA A 413 19.27 8.54 9.00
CA ALA A 413 19.95 9.24 10.07
C ALA A 413 18.93 9.67 11.13
N VAL A 414 19.20 9.32 12.39
CA VAL A 414 18.37 9.75 13.52
C VAL A 414 18.70 11.21 13.81
N LYS A 415 17.70 12.08 13.76
CA LYS A 415 17.78 13.46 14.22
C LYS A 415 16.92 13.63 15.46
N TYR A 416 17.52 14.20 16.50
CA TYR A 416 16.85 14.51 17.75
C TYR A 416 16.33 15.94 17.71
N TYR A 417 15.08 16.09 18.10
CA TYR A 417 14.34 17.33 18.21
C TYR A 417 14.02 17.55 19.67
N GLU A 418 14.29 18.75 20.16
CA GLU A 418 14.07 19.14 21.55
C GLU A 418 12.75 19.92 21.66
N ASN A 419 11.89 19.53 22.60
CA ASN A 419 10.70 20.27 23.05
C ASN A 419 9.75 20.67 21.91
N ILE A 420 9.61 19.82 20.89
CA ILE A 420 8.77 20.11 19.71
C ILE A 420 7.27 19.94 19.97
N TYR A 421 6.88 19.44 21.14
CA TYR A 421 5.48 19.27 21.56
C TYR A 421 5.07 20.16 22.72
N GLU A 422 5.96 21.02 23.21
CA GLU A 422 5.67 21.93 24.33
C GLU A 422 4.99 23.21 23.80
N GLY A 423 3.72 23.39 24.18
CA GLY A 423 2.84 24.47 23.69
C GLY A 423 3.43 25.87 23.80
N VAL A 424 4.05 26.17 24.94
CA VAL A 424 4.68 27.47 25.22
C VAL A 424 5.98 27.71 24.46
N HIS A 425 6.63 26.64 23.97
CA HIS A 425 7.89 26.72 23.21
C HIS A 425 7.69 26.56 21.70
N ALA A 426 6.51 26.10 21.26
CA ALA A 426 6.14 26.01 19.87
C ALA A 426 6.07 27.41 19.21
N PRO A 427 6.74 27.63 18.07
CA PRO A 427 6.65 28.91 17.36
C PRO A 427 5.29 29.07 16.69
N ASP A 428 5.01 30.28 16.17
CA ASP A 428 3.73 30.61 15.51
C ASP A 428 3.33 29.57 14.45
N VAL A 429 2.02 29.29 14.32
CA VAL A 429 1.49 28.38 13.30
C VAL A 429 2.01 28.72 11.90
N GLY A 430 2.50 27.71 11.20
CA GLY A 430 3.11 27.82 9.87
C GLY A 430 4.60 28.14 9.88
N THR A 431 5.22 28.32 11.05
CA THR A 431 6.66 28.61 11.17
C THR A 431 7.47 27.40 11.61
N SER A 432 8.75 27.38 11.23
CA SER A 432 9.69 26.31 11.60
C SER A 432 10.26 26.52 12.99
N PHE A 433 10.59 25.42 13.68
CA PHE A 433 11.24 25.47 14.98
C PHE A 433 12.67 26.03 14.88
N PRO A 434 13.11 26.87 15.83
CA PRO A 434 14.48 27.36 15.86
C PRO A 434 15.49 26.20 15.91
N GLY A 435 16.39 26.12 14.92
CA GLY A 435 17.38 25.05 14.82
C GLY A 435 16.91 23.80 14.06
N TYR A 436 15.62 23.68 13.76
CA TYR A 436 15.02 22.55 13.06
C TYR A 436 14.13 23.06 11.91
N ASN A 437 14.73 23.42 10.77
CA ASN A 437 14.00 24.00 9.65
C ASN A 437 12.96 23.03 9.04
N GLU A 438 13.24 21.73 9.18
CA GLU A 438 12.40 20.61 8.77
C GLU A 438 11.18 20.36 9.67
N VAL A 439 11.13 20.96 10.87
CA VAL A 439 10.01 20.81 11.81
C VAL A 439 9.20 22.10 11.83
N LYS A 440 7.89 22.01 11.65
CA LYS A 440 6.97 23.17 11.60
C LYS A 440 5.77 22.99 12.51
N THR A 441 5.36 24.06 13.17
CA THR A 441 4.09 24.11 13.89
C THR A 441 2.93 24.17 12.91
N VAL A 442 2.01 23.21 12.99
CA VAL A 442 0.75 23.18 12.22
C VAL A 442 -0.41 23.67 13.10
N ALA A 443 -0.39 23.32 14.38
CA ALA A 443 -1.28 23.84 15.39
C ALA A 443 -0.53 23.87 16.72
N ASN A 444 -0.73 24.93 17.50
CA ASN A 444 -0.28 25.01 18.88
C ASN A 444 -1.41 25.44 19.80
N GLY A 445 -1.44 24.82 20.97
CA GLY A 445 -2.25 25.16 22.11
C GLY A 445 -1.41 25.00 23.36
N ILE A 446 -2.04 25.00 24.52
CA ILE A 446 -1.38 24.75 25.80
C ILE A 446 -0.92 23.28 25.79
N ASN A 447 -1.85 22.35 26.01
CA ASN A 447 -1.54 20.92 26.12
C ASN A 447 -1.56 20.16 24.77
N PHE A 448 -1.53 20.86 23.63
CA PHE A 448 -1.76 20.25 22.32
C PHE A 448 -0.95 20.87 21.20
N ASN A 449 -0.19 20.04 20.49
CA ASN A 449 0.53 20.46 19.30
C ASN A 449 0.34 19.49 18.14
N ILE A 450 0.23 20.05 16.93
CA ILE A 450 0.44 19.32 15.69
C ILE A 450 1.72 19.85 15.06
N VAL A 451 2.68 18.97 14.85
CA VAL A 451 3.92 19.28 14.14
C VAL A 451 3.99 18.52 12.82
N GLN A 452 4.52 19.19 11.80
CA GLN A 452 4.95 18.55 10.56
C GLN A 452 6.46 18.39 10.60
N ILE A 453 6.95 17.19 10.34
CA ILE A 453 8.37 16.84 10.26
C ILE A 453 8.66 16.38 8.84
N ASP A 454 9.58 17.06 8.16
CA ASP A 454 10.14 16.58 6.90
C ASP A 454 11.20 15.50 7.22
N ILE A 455 10.94 14.25 6.81
CA ILE A 455 11.76 13.09 7.15
C ILE A 455 12.56 12.67 5.92
N GLU A 456 13.85 12.45 6.12
CA GLU A 456 14.69 11.82 5.10
C GLU A 456 14.35 10.32 5.03
N ASN A 457 13.84 9.89 3.87
CA ASN A 457 13.70 8.47 3.56
C ASN A 457 14.95 8.04 2.78
N ASP A 458 15.86 7.31 3.40
CA ASP A 458 17.14 6.92 2.81
C ASP A 458 17.13 5.51 2.21
N VAL A 459 16.02 4.76 2.33
CA VAL A 459 15.88 3.37 1.89
C VAL A 459 14.63 3.16 1.05
N ASP A 460 14.83 2.74 -0.19
CA ASP A 460 13.72 2.30 -1.05
C ASP A 460 12.99 1.13 -0.41
N ASN A 461 11.65 1.18 -0.43
CA ASN A 461 10.78 0.18 0.19
C ASN A 461 10.87 0.13 1.72
N ALA A 462 11.15 1.25 2.38
CA ALA A 462 10.89 1.33 3.81
C ALA A 462 9.40 1.03 4.08
N VAL A 463 9.15 0.20 5.08
CA VAL A 463 7.79 -0.27 5.47
C VAL A 463 7.45 0.04 6.92
N ASN A 464 8.34 0.79 7.59
CA ASN A 464 8.19 1.13 8.99
C ASN A 464 8.83 2.50 9.26
N THR A 465 8.02 3.37 9.85
CA THR A 465 8.48 4.63 10.45
C THR A 465 8.42 4.47 11.96
N LEU A 466 9.56 4.71 12.61
CA LEU A 466 9.74 4.65 14.05
C LEU A 466 9.80 6.08 14.59
N ILE A 467 8.96 6.35 15.57
CA ILE A 467 9.00 7.58 16.37
C ILE A 467 9.49 7.17 17.75
N HIS A 468 10.38 7.96 18.30
CA HIS A 468 10.89 7.76 19.62
C HIS A 468 10.76 9.04 20.40
N VAL A 469 10.37 8.86 21.65
CA VAL A 469 10.09 9.94 22.58
C VAL A 469 10.84 9.59 23.85
N GLU A 470 11.79 10.44 24.22
CA GLU A 470 12.41 10.45 25.53
C GLU A 470 11.83 11.62 26.29
N GLY A 471 11.19 11.31 27.40
CA GLY A 471 11.02 12.28 28.47
C GLY A 471 12.33 12.43 29.26
N ASP A 472 12.56 13.59 29.87
CA ASP A 472 13.65 13.73 30.83
C ASP A 472 13.45 12.79 32.03
N ASN A 473 14.55 12.53 32.74
CA ASN A 473 14.51 11.83 34.01
C ASN A 473 14.96 12.84 35.06
N PRO A 474 14.09 13.26 35.98
CA PRO A 474 14.53 14.16 37.04
C PRO A 474 15.54 13.40 37.90
N VAL A 475 16.82 13.78 37.82
CA VAL A 475 17.90 13.27 38.68
C VAL A 475 17.76 13.83 40.12
N SER A 476 16.56 14.24 40.52
CA SER A 476 16.28 14.97 41.76
C SER A 476 15.20 14.25 42.56
N THR A 477 15.41 14.11 43.86
CA THR A 477 14.48 13.53 44.84
C THR A 477 13.26 14.43 45.13
N GLN A 478 12.74 15.12 44.12
CA GLN A 478 11.65 16.11 44.17
C GLN A 478 10.91 16.07 42.83
N VAL A 479 10.13 15.01 42.63
CA VAL A 479 9.92 14.35 41.33
C VAL A 479 8.92 15.04 40.42
N ASP A 480 9.31 15.22 39.16
CA ASP A 480 8.48 15.60 38.01
C ASP A 480 7.91 14.34 37.33
N GLN A 481 6.74 14.48 36.72
CA GLN A 481 6.00 13.41 36.07
C GLN A 481 5.78 13.79 34.61
N GLU A 482 6.26 12.96 33.69
CA GLU A 482 6.14 13.23 32.25
C GLU A 482 5.25 12.20 31.58
N ALA A 483 4.24 12.71 30.87
CA ALA A 483 3.31 11.93 30.07
C ALA A 483 3.28 12.52 28.67
N MET A 484 3.59 11.73 27.65
CA MET A 484 3.34 12.18 26.28
C MET A 484 2.42 11.21 25.55
N LEU A 485 1.37 11.75 24.93
CA LEU A 485 0.41 11.00 24.14
C LEU A 485 0.49 11.40 22.68
N ILE A 486 0.72 10.44 21.78
CA ILE A 486 0.47 10.63 20.35
C ILE A 486 -0.91 10.08 19.99
N SER A 487 -1.78 10.95 19.49
CA SER A 487 -3.18 10.63 19.16
C SER A 487 -3.34 10.16 17.71
N PHE A 488 -2.64 10.79 16.76
CA PHE A 488 -2.64 10.33 15.37
C PHE A 488 -1.33 10.70 14.67
N ALA A 489 -1.09 10.01 13.57
CA ALA A 489 -0.03 10.33 12.63
C ALA A 489 -0.53 10.28 11.19
N ILE A 490 0.02 11.16 10.34
CA ILE A 490 -0.26 11.15 8.90
C ILE A 490 1.07 11.10 8.17
N LEU A 491 1.25 10.08 7.34
CA LEU A 491 2.42 9.93 6.50
C LEU A 491 2.07 10.32 5.07
N GLU A 492 2.71 11.38 4.58
CA GLU A 492 2.71 11.78 3.17
C GLU A 492 4.02 11.32 2.54
N ALA A 493 3.94 10.48 1.53
CA ALA A 493 5.12 9.96 0.85
C ALA A 493 4.89 9.86 -0.66
N LYS A 494 5.97 9.89 -1.44
CA LYS A 494 5.88 9.60 -2.87
C LYS A 494 5.49 8.14 -3.09
N THR A 495 4.58 7.91 -4.05
CA THR A 495 4.14 6.56 -4.37
C THR A 495 5.33 5.77 -4.92
N MET A 496 5.56 4.54 -4.43
CA MET A 496 6.50 3.64 -5.10
C MET A 496 6.06 3.48 -6.55
N GLU A 497 6.96 3.75 -7.49
CA GLU A 497 6.75 3.27 -8.86
C GLU A 497 6.61 1.76 -8.78
N GLN A 498 5.37 1.29 -8.88
CA GLN A 498 5.13 -0.13 -8.97
C GLN A 498 5.83 -0.54 -10.25
N SER A 499 6.89 -1.35 -10.13
CA SER A 499 7.38 -2.12 -11.26
C SER A 499 6.21 -2.98 -11.68
N VAL A 500 5.41 -2.50 -12.62
CA VAL A 500 4.38 -3.27 -13.26
C VAL A 500 5.16 -4.39 -13.92
N GLU A 501 5.17 -5.56 -13.28
CA GLU A 501 5.58 -6.78 -13.96
C GLU A 501 4.78 -6.77 -15.26
N PRO A 502 5.45 -6.80 -16.43
CA PRO A 502 4.74 -6.73 -17.68
C PRO A 502 3.63 -7.78 -17.62
N PRO A 503 2.39 -7.42 -18.01
CA PRO A 503 1.30 -8.38 -17.99
C PRO A 503 1.82 -9.65 -18.68
N PRO A 504 1.54 -10.85 -18.13
CA PRO A 504 2.01 -12.08 -18.74
C PRO A 504 1.71 -12.00 -20.24
N PRO A 505 2.69 -12.29 -21.12
CA PRO A 505 2.52 -12.09 -22.54
C PRO A 505 1.21 -12.72 -22.98
N THR A 506 0.33 -11.91 -23.54
CA THR A 506 -0.98 -12.39 -24.01
C THR A 506 -0.71 -13.30 -25.20
N ASN A 507 -0.96 -14.60 -25.05
CA ASN A 507 -0.84 -15.55 -26.15
C ASN A 507 -1.85 -15.20 -27.24
N THR A 508 -1.40 -15.02 -28.47
CA THR A 508 -2.25 -14.77 -29.65
C THR A 508 -2.37 -16.04 -30.49
N ALA A 509 -3.44 -16.17 -31.29
CA ALA A 509 -3.58 -17.35 -32.15
C ALA A 509 -2.69 -17.24 -33.39
N PRO A 510 -2.16 -18.35 -33.92
CA PRO A 510 -1.27 -18.33 -35.07
C PRO A 510 -2.01 -17.91 -36.35
N GLU A 511 -1.33 -17.30 -37.30
CA GLU A 511 -1.90 -16.91 -38.60
C GLU A 511 -1.54 -17.94 -39.69
N VAL A 512 -2.55 -18.66 -40.22
CA VAL A 512 -2.36 -19.61 -41.34
C VAL A 512 -2.51 -18.89 -42.68
N THR A 513 -1.46 -18.92 -43.50
CA THR A 513 -1.46 -18.40 -44.88
C THR A 513 -1.44 -19.55 -45.89
N MET A 514 -2.46 -19.64 -46.75
CA MET A 514 -2.49 -20.64 -47.82
C MET A 514 -1.55 -20.26 -48.97
N ASN A 515 -0.77 -21.23 -49.46
CA ASN A 515 0.05 -21.02 -50.65
C ASN A 515 -0.81 -21.24 -51.90
N GLY A 516 -0.92 -20.29 -52.82
CA GLY A 516 -1.72 -20.46 -54.04
C GLY A 516 -3.24 -20.32 -53.83
N ALA A 517 -4.03 -20.75 -54.83
CA ALA A 517 -5.47 -20.47 -54.86
C ALA A 517 -6.27 -21.22 -53.78
N ALA A 518 -7.32 -20.58 -53.26
CA ALA A 518 -8.29 -21.19 -52.34
C ALA A 518 -9.24 -22.15 -53.05
N GLU A 519 -9.43 -22.00 -54.37
CA GLU A 519 -10.18 -22.91 -55.22
C GLU A 519 -9.32 -23.38 -56.39
N ILE A 520 -9.32 -24.68 -56.66
CA ILE A 520 -8.60 -25.30 -57.79
C ILE A 520 -9.57 -26.14 -58.59
N ASN A 521 -9.66 -25.89 -59.90
CA ASN A 521 -10.47 -26.67 -60.83
C ASN A 521 -9.56 -27.62 -61.62
N LEU A 522 -9.91 -28.90 -61.64
CA LEU A 522 -9.18 -29.98 -62.30
C LEU A 522 -10.09 -30.68 -63.31
N GLU A 523 -9.50 -31.07 -64.44
CA GLU A 523 -10.14 -32.02 -65.35
C GLU A 523 -10.08 -33.44 -64.76
N PHE A 524 -11.02 -34.29 -65.17
CA PHE A 524 -11.06 -35.70 -64.75
C PHE A 524 -9.70 -36.39 -65.06
N GLY A 525 -9.16 -37.10 -64.07
CA GLY A 525 -7.88 -37.82 -64.16
C GLY A 525 -6.61 -36.96 -64.11
N ALA A 526 -6.71 -35.64 -63.99
CA ALA A 526 -5.53 -34.77 -63.89
C ALA A 526 -4.69 -35.04 -62.63
N THR A 527 -3.40 -34.68 -62.65
CA THR A 527 -2.55 -34.76 -61.45
C THR A 527 -2.83 -33.59 -60.50
N PHE A 528 -3.07 -33.87 -59.22
CA PHE A 528 -3.18 -32.86 -58.18
C PHE A 528 -1.97 -32.93 -57.23
N THR A 529 -1.32 -31.78 -57.06
CA THR A 529 -0.28 -31.58 -56.04
C THR A 529 -0.74 -30.45 -55.15
N ASP A 530 -0.86 -30.69 -53.84
CA ASP A 530 -1.27 -29.66 -52.89
C ASP A 530 -0.20 -28.55 -52.78
N PRO A 531 -0.53 -27.28 -53.08
CA PRO A 531 0.35 -26.15 -52.83
C PRO A 531 0.76 -25.94 -51.36
N GLY A 532 0.00 -26.50 -50.40
CA GLY A 532 0.25 -26.39 -48.97
C GLY A 532 -0.13 -25.03 -48.36
N ALA A 533 0.33 -24.79 -47.14
CA ALA A 533 0.15 -23.55 -46.37
C ALA A 533 1.34 -23.35 -45.41
N THR A 534 1.54 -22.12 -44.95
CA THR A 534 2.49 -21.75 -43.88
C THR A 534 1.75 -21.14 -42.69
N ALA A 535 2.35 -21.15 -41.50
CA ALA A 535 1.81 -20.43 -40.36
C ALA A 535 2.90 -19.67 -39.59
N THR A 536 2.52 -18.52 -39.05
CA THR A 536 3.38 -17.71 -38.18
C THR A 536 2.62 -17.25 -36.97
N ASP A 537 3.29 -17.27 -35.83
CA ASP A 537 2.80 -16.85 -34.54
C ASP A 537 3.75 -15.81 -33.94
N ALA A 538 3.20 -14.82 -33.21
CA ALA A 538 4.01 -13.75 -32.64
C ALA A 538 4.88 -14.24 -31.48
N GLU A 539 4.42 -15.25 -30.74
CA GLU A 539 5.07 -15.80 -29.55
C GLU A 539 5.93 -17.03 -29.91
N ASP A 540 5.46 -17.90 -30.81
CA ASP A 540 6.11 -19.17 -31.18
C ASP A 540 6.88 -19.13 -32.52
N GLY A 541 6.76 -18.04 -33.28
CA GLY A 541 7.43 -17.89 -34.57
C GLY A 541 6.83 -18.77 -35.68
N ALA A 542 7.67 -19.40 -36.50
CA ALA A 542 7.18 -20.17 -37.66
C ALA A 542 6.62 -21.54 -37.24
N LEU A 543 5.37 -21.81 -37.60
CA LEU A 543 4.68 -23.07 -37.34
C LEU A 543 4.44 -23.85 -38.64
N THR A 544 4.37 -25.19 -38.52
CA THR A 544 4.04 -26.08 -39.65
C THR A 544 2.57 -26.52 -39.53
N PRO A 545 1.66 -26.09 -40.42
CA PRO A 545 0.26 -26.50 -40.35
C PRO A 545 0.08 -28.00 -40.55
N ALA A 546 -0.81 -28.61 -39.77
CA ALA A 546 -1.33 -29.94 -40.04
C ALA A 546 -2.23 -29.90 -41.27
N VAL A 547 -1.95 -30.78 -42.24
CA VAL A 547 -2.66 -30.83 -43.52
C VAL A 547 -3.54 -32.07 -43.59
N ASN A 548 -4.82 -31.88 -43.85
CA ASN A 548 -5.75 -32.95 -44.22
C ASN A 548 -6.33 -32.64 -45.60
N CYS A 549 -5.74 -33.26 -46.63
CA CYS A 549 -6.06 -32.99 -48.04
C CYS A 549 -6.08 -34.30 -48.83
N ASN A 550 -7.27 -34.89 -48.95
CA ASN A 550 -7.47 -36.17 -49.65
C ASN A 550 -8.33 -35.95 -50.90
N VAL A 551 -7.69 -35.57 -52.00
CA VAL A 551 -8.35 -35.33 -53.30
C VAL A 551 -8.18 -36.55 -54.19
N SER A 552 -9.30 -37.08 -54.72
CA SER A 552 -9.26 -38.12 -55.76
C SER A 552 -9.61 -37.49 -57.10
N THR A 553 -8.67 -37.53 -58.06
CA THR A 553 -8.92 -36.95 -59.40
C THR A 553 -9.57 -37.93 -60.37
N SER A 554 -9.70 -39.21 -59.99
CA SER A 554 -10.43 -40.24 -60.73
C SER A 554 -11.93 -40.28 -60.42
N THR A 555 -12.43 -39.32 -59.65
CA THR A 555 -13.83 -39.21 -59.29
C THR A 555 -14.22 -37.75 -59.36
N ALA A 556 -15.22 -37.45 -60.19
CA ALA A 556 -15.74 -36.09 -60.27
C ALA A 556 -16.41 -35.70 -58.95
N GLY A 557 -16.20 -34.46 -58.51
CA GLY A 557 -16.72 -33.99 -57.23
C GLY A 557 -15.94 -32.83 -56.64
N THR A 558 -16.41 -32.37 -55.48
CA THR A 558 -15.78 -31.29 -54.71
C THR A 558 -15.11 -31.87 -53.47
N TYR A 559 -13.82 -31.61 -53.34
CA TYR A 559 -12.97 -32.06 -52.24
C TYR A 559 -12.54 -30.85 -51.40
N THR A 560 -12.43 -31.04 -50.08
CA THR A 560 -11.98 -29.99 -49.15
C THR A 560 -10.66 -30.39 -48.51
N CYS A 561 -9.68 -29.50 -48.57
CA CYS A 561 -8.41 -29.62 -47.88
C CYS A 561 -8.37 -28.62 -46.72
N THR A 562 -7.97 -29.06 -45.53
CA THR A 562 -7.91 -28.22 -44.33
C THR A 562 -6.47 -28.09 -43.82
N TYR A 563 -6.08 -26.86 -43.46
CA TYR A 563 -4.77 -26.53 -42.92
C TYR A 563 -4.96 -25.89 -41.55
N THR A 564 -4.47 -26.53 -40.49
CA THR A 564 -4.63 -26.07 -39.10
C THR A 564 -3.28 -25.93 -38.43
N ALA A 565 -3.01 -24.77 -37.83
CA ALA A 565 -1.85 -24.57 -36.97
C ALA A 565 -2.33 -24.32 -35.54
N THR A 566 -1.67 -24.96 -34.57
CA THR A 566 -1.92 -24.80 -33.13
C THR A 566 -0.62 -24.33 -32.48
N ASP A 567 -0.68 -23.27 -31.69
CA ASP A 567 0.46 -22.72 -30.97
C ASP A 567 0.75 -23.51 -29.67
N SER A 568 1.79 -23.12 -28.93
CA SER A 568 2.14 -23.74 -27.65
C SER A 568 1.15 -23.41 -26.52
N GLY A 569 0.41 -22.31 -26.65
CA GLY A 569 -0.66 -21.88 -25.75
C GLY A 569 -2.02 -22.59 -25.95
N GLY A 570 -2.15 -23.38 -27.02
CA GLY A 570 -3.35 -24.13 -27.38
C GLY A 570 -4.37 -23.39 -28.25
N LEU A 571 -4.07 -22.19 -28.76
CA LEU A 571 -4.92 -21.49 -29.74
C LEU A 571 -4.64 -21.98 -31.16
N SER A 572 -5.57 -21.78 -32.09
CA SER A 572 -5.43 -22.30 -33.46
C SER A 572 -6.13 -21.44 -34.51
N ASP A 573 -5.58 -21.40 -35.72
CA ASP A 573 -6.25 -20.91 -36.94
C ASP A 573 -6.36 -22.04 -37.96
N THR A 574 -7.39 -21.97 -38.80
CA THR A 574 -7.68 -22.98 -39.82
C THR A 574 -8.11 -22.33 -41.13
N LYS A 575 -7.51 -22.76 -42.24
CA LYS A 575 -7.92 -22.40 -43.61
C LYS A 575 -8.36 -23.63 -44.39
N THR A 576 -9.23 -23.40 -45.37
CA THR A 576 -9.76 -24.47 -46.23
C THR A 576 -9.55 -24.15 -47.70
N ARG A 577 -9.13 -25.15 -48.48
CA ARG A 577 -9.06 -25.13 -49.94
C ARG A 577 -10.12 -26.06 -50.53
N THR A 578 -10.79 -25.59 -51.57
CA THR A 578 -11.75 -26.37 -52.35
C THR A 578 -11.10 -26.85 -53.64
N VAL A 579 -11.18 -28.15 -53.95
CA VAL A 579 -10.70 -28.72 -55.21
C VAL A 579 -11.87 -29.36 -55.93
N ILE A 580 -12.15 -28.89 -57.15
CA ILE A 580 -13.29 -29.31 -57.96
C ILE A 580 -12.76 -30.15 -59.12
N VAL A 581 -13.13 -31.42 -59.18
CA VAL A 581 -12.82 -32.34 -60.29
C VAL A 581 -14.04 -32.41 -61.19
N LYS A 582 -13.89 -31.96 -62.44
CA LYS A 582 -14.98 -31.96 -63.43
C LYS A 582 -15.35 -33.38 -63.87
N GLU A 583 -16.57 -33.52 -64.41
CA GLU A 583 -17.04 -34.77 -65.01
C GLU A 583 -16.25 -35.15 -66.27
N GLU A 584 -16.10 -36.44 -66.50
CA GLU A 584 -15.51 -36.98 -67.73
C GLU A 584 -16.49 -36.81 -68.90
N VAL A 585 -16.06 -36.10 -69.95
CA VAL A 585 -16.87 -35.94 -71.18
C VAL A 585 -16.53 -37.07 -72.15
N ILE A 586 -17.42 -38.05 -72.27
CA ILE A 586 -17.36 -39.09 -73.32
C ILE A 586 -18.36 -38.76 -74.43
N THR A 587 -17.86 -38.40 -75.62
CA THR A 587 -18.68 -38.27 -76.83
C THR A 587 -18.67 -39.59 -77.60
N PRO A 588 -19.82 -40.29 -77.76
CA PRO A 588 -19.88 -41.45 -78.64
C PRO A 588 -19.76 -41.00 -80.11
N THR A 589 -18.94 -41.69 -80.89
CA THR A 589 -18.87 -41.53 -82.35
C THR A 589 -19.86 -42.51 -82.99
N ASN A 590 -20.71 -42.03 -83.89
CA ASN A 590 -21.60 -42.85 -84.72
C ASN A 590 -21.02 -42.91 -86.14
N THR A 591 -21.02 -44.07 -86.80
CA THR A 591 -20.55 -44.24 -88.18
C THR A 591 -21.71 -44.42 -89.15
N ALA A 592 -21.54 -44.10 -90.44
CA ALA A 592 -22.63 -44.20 -91.42
C ALA A 592 -22.74 -45.63 -91.99
N PRO A 593 -23.95 -46.13 -92.34
CA PRO A 593 -24.13 -47.48 -92.86
C PRO A 593 -23.37 -47.75 -94.17
N GLU A 594 -22.83 -48.95 -94.32
CA GLU A 594 -22.23 -49.41 -95.58
C GLU A 594 -23.26 -50.18 -96.43
N VAL A 595 -23.62 -49.64 -97.59
CA VAL A 595 -24.56 -50.26 -98.54
C VAL A 595 -23.80 -51.11 -99.58
N THR A 596 -24.17 -52.39 -99.70
CA THR A 596 -23.66 -53.33 -100.70
C THR A 596 -24.78 -53.76 -101.65
N LEU A 597 -24.55 -53.65 -102.97
CA LEU A 597 -25.50 -54.10 -103.99
C LEU A 597 -25.50 -55.63 -104.09
N ASN A 598 -26.67 -56.27 -104.13
CA ASN A 598 -26.78 -57.73 -104.27
C ASN A 598 -26.57 -58.21 -105.72
N GLY A 599 -26.76 -57.30 -106.69
CA GLY A 599 -26.59 -57.55 -108.12
C GLY A 599 -25.42 -56.79 -108.73
N ALA A 600 -25.27 -56.89 -110.06
CA ALA A 600 -24.27 -56.11 -110.78
C ALA A 600 -24.61 -54.61 -110.73
N ALA A 601 -23.58 -53.76 -110.57
CA ALA A 601 -23.73 -52.30 -110.53
C ALA A 601 -24.27 -51.69 -111.86
N SER A 602 -24.19 -52.43 -112.96
CA SER A 602 -24.81 -52.09 -114.24
C SER A 602 -25.34 -53.34 -114.92
N VAL A 603 -26.57 -53.27 -115.44
CA VAL A 603 -27.19 -54.35 -116.21
C VAL A 603 -27.70 -53.78 -117.54
N THR A 604 -27.40 -54.46 -118.64
CA THR A 604 -27.93 -54.13 -119.97
C THR A 604 -29.08 -55.07 -120.30
N LEU A 605 -30.20 -54.51 -120.75
CA LEU A 605 -31.43 -55.23 -121.03
C LEU A 605 -31.87 -54.98 -122.48
N GLU A 606 -32.46 -55.98 -123.13
CA GLU A 606 -33.11 -55.78 -124.43
C GLU A 606 -34.47 -55.10 -124.23
N PHE A 607 -34.91 -54.32 -125.23
CA PHE A 607 -36.16 -53.56 -125.18
C PHE A 607 -37.35 -54.49 -124.87
N GLY A 608 -38.13 -54.13 -123.84
CA GLY A 608 -39.30 -54.88 -123.38
C GLY A 608 -39.02 -56.16 -122.59
N THR A 609 -37.76 -56.45 -122.25
CA THR A 609 -37.44 -57.55 -121.33
C THR A 609 -37.88 -57.19 -119.91
N ALA A 610 -38.46 -58.15 -119.19
CA ALA A 610 -38.82 -57.95 -117.79
C ALA A 610 -37.54 -57.91 -116.93
N TRP A 611 -37.49 -57.00 -115.96
CA TRP A 611 -36.39 -56.89 -115.01
C TRP A 611 -36.93 -56.85 -113.59
N THR A 612 -36.25 -57.56 -112.69
CA THR A 612 -36.56 -57.57 -111.25
C THR A 612 -35.34 -57.05 -110.51
N ASP A 613 -35.59 -56.14 -109.58
CA ASP A 613 -34.55 -55.56 -108.73
C ASP A 613 -33.86 -56.64 -107.87
N PRO A 614 -32.53 -56.85 -107.98
CA PRO A 614 -31.76 -57.70 -107.07
C PRO A 614 -31.68 -57.16 -105.63
N GLY A 615 -31.93 -55.87 -105.42
CA GLY A 615 -31.86 -55.17 -104.14
C GLY A 615 -30.44 -54.87 -103.65
N ALA A 616 -30.35 -54.36 -102.43
CA ALA A 616 -29.12 -54.10 -101.70
C ALA A 616 -29.26 -54.53 -100.23
N SER A 617 -28.13 -54.75 -99.55
CA SER A 617 -28.05 -54.92 -98.10
C SER A 617 -27.22 -53.80 -97.48
N ALA A 618 -27.50 -53.40 -96.24
CA ALA A 618 -26.61 -52.50 -95.50
C ALA A 618 -26.25 -53.05 -94.13
N THR A 619 -25.04 -52.74 -93.68
CA THR A 619 -24.58 -53.02 -92.32
C THR A 619 -23.95 -51.78 -91.71
N ASP A 620 -24.24 -51.58 -90.43
CA ASP A 620 -23.68 -50.54 -89.59
C ASP A 620 -23.00 -51.15 -88.37
N ALA A 621 -21.92 -50.53 -87.88
CA ALA A 621 -21.13 -51.07 -86.76
C ALA A 621 -21.88 -50.99 -85.42
N GLU A 622 -22.72 -49.96 -85.26
CA GLU A 622 -23.47 -49.68 -84.04
C GLU A 622 -24.87 -50.32 -84.08
N ASP A 623 -25.54 -50.30 -85.24
CA ASP A 623 -26.94 -50.75 -85.42
C ASP A 623 -27.09 -52.13 -86.09
N GLY A 624 -26.00 -52.72 -86.60
CA GLY A 624 -26.03 -54.02 -87.26
C GLY A 624 -26.67 -53.97 -88.64
N THR A 625 -27.52 -54.94 -89.00
CA THR A 625 -28.11 -55.00 -90.34
C THR A 625 -29.25 -53.98 -90.51
N ILE A 626 -29.14 -53.13 -91.52
CA ILE A 626 -30.15 -52.15 -91.91
C ILE A 626 -30.73 -52.52 -93.28
N THR A 627 -32.04 -52.40 -93.43
CA THR A 627 -32.71 -52.64 -94.72
C THR A 627 -32.67 -51.35 -95.56
N PRO A 628 -31.95 -51.30 -96.70
CA PRO A 628 -31.91 -50.10 -97.53
C PRO A 628 -33.27 -49.82 -98.19
N VAL A 629 -33.60 -48.54 -98.34
CA VAL A 629 -34.73 -48.09 -99.14
C VAL A 629 -34.27 -47.94 -100.58
N ALA A 630 -34.96 -48.63 -101.51
CA ALA A 630 -34.66 -48.59 -102.94
C ALA A 630 -35.57 -47.59 -103.67
N ASP A 631 -34.98 -46.72 -104.48
CA ASP A 631 -35.66 -45.91 -105.50
C ASP A 631 -35.16 -46.33 -106.89
N CYS A 632 -35.99 -47.08 -107.60
CA CYS A 632 -35.64 -47.78 -108.84
C CYS A 632 -36.71 -47.58 -109.94
N PRO A 633 -36.78 -46.40 -110.58
CA PRO A 633 -37.83 -46.09 -111.56
C PRO A 633 -37.51 -46.66 -112.97
N VAL A 634 -37.11 -47.94 -113.05
CA VAL A 634 -36.75 -48.59 -114.32
C VAL A 634 -38.00 -48.87 -115.15
N ASN A 635 -38.04 -48.35 -116.38
CA ASN A 635 -39.12 -48.62 -117.34
C ASN A 635 -38.55 -49.32 -118.58
N THR A 636 -38.73 -50.64 -118.66
CA THR A 636 -38.17 -51.45 -119.76
C THR A 636 -38.92 -51.30 -121.10
N GLN A 637 -40.06 -50.61 -121.11
CA GLN A 637 -40.84 -50.27 -122.32
C GLN A 637 -40.38 -48.96 -122.97
N GLN A 638 -39.38 -48.29 -122.40
CA GLN A 638 -38.81 -47.06 -122.94
C GLN A 638 -37.29 -47.20 -123.00
N ALA A 639 -36.70 -46.98 -124.19
CA ALA A 639 -35.26 -47.02 -124.34
C ALA A 639 -34.60 -45.85 -123.60
N GLY A 640 -33.63 -46.14 -122.74
CA GLY A 640 -32.93 -45.16 -121.94
C GLY A 640 -32.01 -45.79 -120.90
N THR A 641 -31.32 -44.94 -120.14
CA THR A 641 -30.54 -45.36 -118.96
C THR A 641 -31.33 -44.95 -117.72
N TYR A 642 -31.56 -45.92 -116.83
CA TYR A 642 -32.24 -45.72 -115.56
C TYR A 642 -31.25 -45.98 -114.43
N THR A 643 -31.29 -45.14 -113.38
CA THR A 643 -30.46 -45.29 -112.19
C THR A 643 -31.32 -45.74 -111.03
N CYS A 644 -30.84 -46.75 -110.31
CA CYS A 644 -31.37 -47.17 -109.02
C CYS A 644 -30.53 -46.59 -107.89
N THR A 645 -31.16 -46.05 -106.85
CA THR A 645 -30.48 -45.57 -105.64
C THR A 645 -30.95 -46.36 -104.43
N TYR A 646 -30.01 -46.80 -103.60
CA TYR A 646 -30.27 -47.48 -102.33
C TYR A 646 -29.70 -46.64 -101.21
N THR A 647 -30.53 -46.30 -100.23
CA THR A 647 -30.13 -45.49 -99.08
C THR A 647 -30.45 -46.23 -97.81
N ALA A 648 -29.49 -46.33 -96.90
CA ALA A 648 -29.68 -46.87 -95.55
C ALA A 648 -29.37 -45.76 -94.55
N THR A 649 -30.27 -45.52 -93.60
CA THR A 649 -30.10 -44.52 -92.55
C THR A 649 -30.06 -45.24 -91.21
N ASP A 650 -29.06 -44.95 -90.39
CA ASP A 650 -28.92 -45.54 -89.05
C ASP A 650 -29.81 -44.84 -88.00
N SER A 651 -29.77 -45.33 -86.76
CA SER A 651 -30.52 -44.72 -85.65
C SER A 651 -29.97 -43.34 -85.23
N GLY A 652 -28.71 -43.05 -85.58
CA GLY A 652 -28.04 -41.76 -85.43
C GLY A 652 -28.29 -40.75 -86.57
N ALA A 653 -29.15 -41.09 -87.53
CA ALA A 653 -29.51 -40.32 -88.71
C ALA A 653 -28.37 -40.04 -89.71
N LEU A 654 -27.30 -40.83 -89.73
CA LEU A 654 -26.31 -40.83 -90.81
C LEU A 654 -26.78 -41.75 -91.96
N SER A 655 -26.45 -41.43 -93.22
CA SER A 655 -26.93 -42.14 -94.42
C SER A 655 -25.90 -42.25 -95.53
#